data_AF-A0A1Y2D2B7-F1
#
_entry.id   AF-A0A1Y2D2B7-F1
#
_cell.length_a   1.000
_cell.length_b   1.000
_cell.length_c   1.000
_cell.angle_alpha   90.00
_cell.angle_beta   90.00
_cell.angle_gamma   90.00
#
_symmetry.space_group_name_H-M   'P 1'
#
loop_
_entity.id
_entity.type
_entity.pdbx_description
1 polymer ?
#
loop_
_entity_poly.entity_id
_entity_poly.type
_entity_poly.pdbx_seq_one_letter_code
_entity_poly.pdbx_strand_id
1 'polypeptide(L)'
;MMYIMQFSLLLTLIFFFSRVYAEDTIIQILIEKPDLINGANWKSYSTFMDQYTLKVNPKNSMDISSNVHVHFSFNPDEKPVYNNNNEYVWNVGYLMKQLQDSKYDMMVVDEKFLYSDVSVIKSDYVISSFNLSDYYNRHDDFSDFYVDLTDYIKKEELSHHDDNILSKSYLNDRLYALPFGIDFNLLYYYNNENSTKLDFEFNTWDDLVAMNLGNKDKDPLSVAFAEKDELLDLFVEYLESQNDQFYNNGQNYFDLLYSEESKKYYNSFKDFINKSSLKSINRTLETTFEDAYNSFITNKQSVIFNGKASQFNSFVQNNVTVTATLPPKHLDVINGRFLIINKNSKVKKEILIDVAQQLTSKEMELIRAERLGSIPTFNIQMNDKNYVKSYCQYNSEICSLLKKMKPINIKEIFKSSDSAPFMEVRFYLPENIKEFLIGEKNLKEFGSIISNIKYLIMDKPENKYYLIFGFYILTLVFSSLTVYIMYLIYKYRNNSNIKYLSPGFCNIIMLGFIMCMISPVINNNCKSAFQAKILFIYDMINTVSFFLPMFLITFRIYLIYSNKTKITFGNKLDNKHLYLFFSLVLASTVIYSIINTFVYRYYVISFSNIDNHRRAIYDYSNHKIVSWVCMIIYLTLCNLYGYKNRKCLKTIWGIQICVYYDFCISCTVFIKFYYKLLPLAPRETIVFANIYYIVTFIINSYALLGSRLIYVMKHPEEDEFSDRSPFTNDTTLFLPTTRKLNKQNKYKFNFQNSLIQSYNY
;
A
#
# COMPACT_ATOMS: atom_id res chain seq x y z
N MET A 1 6.08 -60.22 15.61
CA MET A 1 4.69 -59.91 16.03
C MET A 1 4.56 -59.76 17.55
N MET A 2 5.00 -60.74 18.34
CA MET A 2 4.95 -60.68 19.82
C MET A 2 5.66 -59.45 20.43
N TYR A 3 6.86 -59.10 19.95
CA TYR A 3 7.59 -57.91 20.42
C TYR A 3 6.91 -56.58 20.09
N ILE A 4 6.19 -56.50 18.97
CA ILE A 4 5.44 -55.30 18.58
C ILE A 4 4.21 -55.14 19.49
N MET A 5 3.55 -56.25 19.83
CA MET A 5 2.46 -56.26 20.81
C MET A 5 2.93 -55.86 22.21
N GLN A 6 4.08 -56.37 22.67
CA GLN A 6 4.65 -56.01 23.97
C GLN A 6 5.07 -54.53 24.01
N PHE A 7 5.68 -54.02 22.95
CA PHE A 7 6.06 -52.61 22.84
C PHE A 7 4.83 -51.68 22.78
N SER A 8 3.79 -52.07 22.03
CA SER A 8 2.50 -51.37 22.00
C SER A 8 1.85 -51.35 23.39
N LEU A 9 1.82 -52.49 24.09
CA LEU A 9 1.23 -52.59 25.43
C LEU A 9 2.01 -51.74 26.44
N LEU A 10 3.34 -51.72 26.36
CA LEU A 10 4.21 -50.89 27.19
C LEU A 10 3.97 -49.39 26.95
N LEU A 11 3.88 -48.95 25.69
CA LEU A 11 3.53 -47.56 25.33
C LEU A 11 2.16 -47.18 25.85
N THR A 12 1.17 -48.08 25.70
CA THR A 12 -0.20 -47.85 26.20
C THR A 12 -0.21 -47.73 27.73
N LEU A 13 0.56 -48.56 28.43
CA LEU A 13 0.76 -48.46 29.88
C LEU A 13 1.44 -47.14 30.27
N ILE A 14 2.51 -46.73 29.57
CA ILE A 14 3.20 -45.47 29.84
C ILE A 14 2.24 -44.28 29.70
N PHE A 15 1.39 -44.27 28.67
CA PHE A 15 0.37 -43.24 28.48
C PHE A 15 -0.78 -43.31 29.50
N PHE A 16 -1.13 -44.49 30.00
CA PHE A 16 -2.15 -44.65 31.05
C PHE A 16 -1.65 -44.25 32.45
N PHE A 17 -0.34 -44.41 32.73
CA PHE A 17 0.26 -44.08 34.02
C PHE A 17 0.92 -42.70 34.07
N SER A 18 1.09 -42.02 32.93
CA SER A 18 1.45 -40.60 32.92
C SER A 18 0.30 -39.78 33.50
N ARG A 19 0.39 -39.46 34.79
CA ARG A 19 -0.45 -38.43 35.39
C ARG A 19 -0.16 -37.12 34.67
N VAL A 20 -1.09 -36.70 33.81
CA VAL A 20 -1.10 -35.35 33.27
C VAL A 20 -1.60 -34.46 34.41
N TYR A 21 -0.68 -33.82 35.12
CA TYR A 21 -1.07 -32.69 35.96
C TYR A 21 -1.62 -31.62 35.02
N ALA A 22 -2.87 -31.19 35.26
CA ALA A 22 -3.40 -30.02 34.58
C ALA A 22 -2.56 -28.83 35.04
N GLU A 23 -1.62 -28.39 34.20
CA GLU A 23 -0.89 -27.15 34.45
C GLU A 23 -1.86 -25.99 34.37
N ASP A 24 -1.81 -25.11 35.37
CA ASP A 24 -2.56 -23.86 35.37
C ASP A 24 -2.21 -23.09 34.09
N THR A 25 -3.24 -22.67 33.34
CA THR A 25 -3.02 -21.97 32.08
C THR A 25 -2.84 -20.49 32.38
N ILE A 26 -1.64 -19.96 32.12
CA ILE A 26 -1.34 -18.53 32.25
C ILE A 26 -1.46 -17.89 30.88
N ILE A 27 -2.37 -16.92 30.76
CA ILE A 27 -2.59 -16.15 29.56
C ILE A 27 -1.84 -14.82 29.68
N GLN A 28 -0.95 -14.57 28.73
CA GLN A 28 -0.12 -13.37 28.67
C GLN A 28 -0.82 -12.30 27.82
N ILE A 29 -1.13 -11.15 28.42
CA ILE A 29 -1.75 -10.01 27.75
C ILE A 29 -0.77 -8.85 27.67
N LEU A 30 -0.46 -8.42 26.45
CA LEU A 30 0.31 -7.21 26.21
C LEU A 30 -0.60 -5.99 26.25
N ILE A 31 -0.18 -4.95 26.96
CA ILE A 31 -0.83 -3.64 26.95
C ILE A 31 0.20 -2.53 26.73
N GLU A 32 -0.29 -1.35 26.42
CA GLU A 32 0.51 -0.12 26.40
C GLU A 32 1.03 0.22 27.80
N LYS A 33 2.24 0.78 27.87
CA LYS A 33 2.80 1.27 29.12
C LYS A 33 1.92 2.39 29.72
N PRO A 34 1.51 2.28 30.99
CA PRO A 34 0.74 3.34 31.65
C PRO A 34 1.48 4.67 31.68
N ASP A 35 0.74 5.77 31.51
CA ASP A 35 1.28 7.12 31.64
C ASP A 35 1.80 7.41 33.07
N LEU A 36 2.52 8.53 33.23
CA LEU A 36 3.13 8.91 34.51
C LEU A 36 2.11 9.04 35.65
N ILE A 37 0.89 9.53 35.35
CA ILE A 37 -0.14 9.82 36.35
C ILE A 37 -0.77 8.52 36.84
N ASN A 38 -1.09 7.62 35.92
CA ASN A 38 -1.74 6.34 36.19
C ASN A 38 -0.73 5.23 36.56
N GLY A 39 0.56 5.43 36.28
CA GLY A 39 1.63 4.48 36.58
C GLY A 39 1.76 4.12 38.07
N ALA A 40 1.41 5.04 38.97
CA ALA A 40 1.38 4.77 40.42
C ALA A 40 0.35 3.69 40.78
N ASN A 41 -0.79 3.65 40.08
CA ASN A 41 -1.89 2.72 40.33
C ASN A 41 -1.68 1.37 39.61
N TRP A 42 -0.78 1.32 38.63
CA TRP A 42 -0.55 0.13 37.79
C TRP A 42 -0.16 -1.11 38.59
N LYS A 43 0.77 -1.00 39.54
CA LYS A 43 1.25 -2.16 40.32
C LYS A 43 0.12 -2.82 41.11
N SER A 44 -0.76 -2.00 41.67
CA SER A 44 -1.95 -2.46 42.41
C SER A 44 -2.88 -3.24 41.48
N TYR A 45 -3.13 -2.71 40.28
CA TYR A 45 -3.98 -3.34 39.29
C TYR A 45 -3.39 -4.64 38.73
N SER A 46 -2.13 -4.64 38.33
CA SER A 46 -1.46 -5.86 37.85
C SER A 46 -1.53 -6.96 38.91
N THR A 47 -1.29 -6.63 40.17
CA THR A 47 -1.42 -7.59 41.29
C THR A 47 -2.87 -8.09 41.45
N PHE A 48 -3.86 -7.21 41.31
CA PHE A 48 -5.27 -7.58 41.38
C PHE A 48 -5.66 -8.53 40.24
N MET A 49 -5.26 -8.23 39.00
CA MET A 49 -5.57 -9.07 37.85
C MET A 49 -4.87 -10.43 37.92
N ASP A 50 -3.63 -10.47 38.39
CA ASP A 50 -2.90 -11.74 38.59
C ASP A 50 -3.59 -12.65 39.62
N GLN A 51 -4.21 -12.05 40.64
CA GLN A 51 -4.98 -12.76 41.67
C GLN A 51 -6.40 -13.11 41.21
N TYR A 52 -6.94 -12.39 40.21
CA TYR A 52 -8.28 -12.60 39.72
C TYR A 52 -8.34 -13.88 38.87
N THR A 53 -8.72 -15.00 39.50
CA THR A 53 -8.86 -16.28 38.81
C THR A 53 -10.15 -16.27 38.00
N LEU A 54 -10.02 -16.33 36.67
CA LEU A 54 -11.16 -16.46 35.78
C LEU A 54 -11.62 -17.91 35.77
N LYS A 55 -12.86 -18.14 36.21
CA LYS A 55 -13.50 -19.45 36.03
C LYS A 55 -14.03 -19.53 34.61
N VAL A 56 -13.32 -20.25 33.77
CA VAL A 56 -13.72 -20.50 32.38
C VAL A 56 -14.41 -21.86 32.33
N ASN A 57 -15.66 -21.88 31.87
CA ASN A 57 -16.38 -23.10 31.50
C ASN A 57 -16.50 -23.09 29.97
N PRO A 58 -15.61 -23.79 29.25
CA PRO A 58 -15.68 -23.80 27.79
C PRO A 58 -17.03 -24.37 27.36
N LYS A 59 -17.80 -23.56 26.61
CA LYS A 59 -19.02 -24.03 25.93
C LYS A 59 -18.57 -25.16 24.99
N ASN A 60 -18.73 -26.42 25.41
CA ASN A 60 -18.45 -27.70 24.71
C ASN A 60 -17.29 -28.58 25.24
N SER A 61 -16.62 -28.27 26.35
CA SER A 61 -15.71 -29.25 26.98
C SER A 61 -16.42 -29.93 28.16
N MET A 62 -16.69 -31.22 28.02
CA MET A 62 -17.37 -32.03 29.05
C MET A 62 -16.51 -32.31 30.29
N ASP A 63 -15.28 -31.79 30.38
CA ASP A 63 -14.42 -32.06 31.52
C ASP A 63 -13.36 -30.97 31.73
N ILE A 64 -13.20 -30.60 33.00
CA ILE A 64 -12.15 -29.79 33.62
C ILE A 64 -12.33 -28.27 33.54
N SER A 65 -12.79 -27.69 34.65
CA SER A 65 -12.56 -26.28 35.00
C SER A 65 -11.05 -26.06 35.13
N SER A 66 -10.39 -25.58 34.09
CA SER A 66 -9.00 -25.12 34.20
C SER A 66 -8.99 -23.81 34.99
N ASN A 67 -8.19 -23.73 36.05
CA ASN A 67 -7.87 -22.42 36.62
C ASN A 67 -7.06 -21.66 35.56
N VAL A 68 -7.62 -20.53 35.12
CA VAL A 68 -6.97 -19.65 34.16
C VAL A 68 -6.52 -18.40 34.90
N HIS A 69 -5.24 -18.12 34.81
CA HIS A 69 -4.63 -16.90 35.33
C HIS A 69 -4.33 -15.96 34.18
N VAL A 70 -4.60 -14.68 34.37
CA VAL A 70 -4.32 -13.65 33.37
C VAL A 70 -3.21 -12.76 33.89
N HIS A 71 -2.15 -12.60 33.10
CA HIS A 71 -1.06 -11.71 33.43
C HIS A 71 -0.99 -10.56 32.42
N PHE A 72 -1.09 -9.33 32.92
CA PHE A 72 -0.93 -8.12 32.12
C PHE A 72 0.51 -7.63 32.21
N SER A 73 1.14 -7.38 31.06
CA SER A 73 2.45 -6.73 31.02
C SER A 73 2.55 -5.76 29.85
N PHE A 74 3.54 -4.88 29.91
CA PHE A 74 3.88 -3.92 28.86
C PHE A 74 5.35 -4.09 28.48
N ASN A 75 5.76 -3.45 27.39
CA ASN A 75 7.15 -3.45 26.98
C ASN A 75 7.99 -2.55 27.92
N PRO A 76 8.93 -3.10 28.72
CA PRO A 76 9.67 -2.30 29.70
C PRO A 76 10.57 -1.25 29.04
N ASP A 77 11.02 -1.54 27.82
CA ASP A 77 11.87 -0.67 27.00
C ASP A 77 11.07 0.41 26.26
N GLU A 78 9.74 0.40 26.37
CA GLU A 78 8.88 1.45 25.82
C GLU A 78 9.18 2.79 26.49
N LYS A 79 9.56 3.76 25.66
CA LYS A 79 9.75 5.13 26.11
C LYS A 79 8.38 5.79 26.27
N PRO A 80 8.22 6.66 27.29
CA PRO A 80 6.97 7.40 27.49
C PRO A 80 6.71 8.44 26.40
N VAL A 81 7.74 8.83 25.63
CA VAL A 81 7.68 9.84 24.56
C VAL A 81 8.37 9.28 23.32
N TYR A 82 7.74 9.38 22.15
CA TYR A 82 8.37 9.07 20.86
C TYR A 82 8.91 10.34 20.21
N ASN A 83 10.09 10.76 20.63
CA ASN A 83 10.71 12.01 20.20
C ASN A 83 11.14 12.00 18.73
N ASN A 84 11.23 10.82 18.10
CA ASN A 84 11.60 10.70 16.69
C ASN A 84 10.86 9.54 16.01
N ASN A 85 10.91 9.55 14.68
CA ASN A 85 10.32 8.51 13.82
C ASN A 85 10.84 7.09 14.12
N ASN A 86 12.11 6.94 14.50
CA ASN A 86 12.69 5.61 14.74
C ASN A 86 12.11 4.94 15.99
N GLU A 87 11.80 5.71 17.03
CA GLU A 87 11.21 5.18 18.28
C GLU A 87 9.79 4.66 18.05
N TYR A 88 8.98 5.41 17.30
CA TYR A 88 7.66 4.93 16.88
C TYR A 88 7.77 3.69 15.98
N VAL A 89 8.69 3.70 15.00
CA VAL A 89 8.92 2.53 14.13
C VAL A 89 9.27 1.29 14.95
N TRP A 90 10.12 1.48 15.96
CA TRP A 90 10.52 0.42 16.86
C TRP A 90 9.36 -0.10 17.70
N ASN A 91 8.48 0.77 18.23
CA ASN A 91 7.36 0.32 19.06
C ASN A 91 6.32 -0.46 18.25
N VAL A 92 5.89 0.08 17.10
CA VAL A 92 5.00 -0.65 16.20
C VAL A 92 5.66 -1.94 15.70
N GLY A 93 6.96 -1.91 15.38
CA GLY A 93 7.74 -3.09 15.04
C GLY A 93 7.77 -4.14 16.16
N TYR A 94 7.82 -3.71 17.43
CA TYR A 94 7.73 -4.59 18.59
C TYR A 94 6.35 -5.25 18.67
N LEU A 95 5.26 -4.48 18.58
CA LEU A 95 3.89 -5.00 18.56
C LEU A 95 3.70 -6.04 17.46
N MET A 96 4.16 -5.72 16.24
CA MET A 96 4.08 -6.64 15.10
C MET A 96 4.89 -7.91 15.33
N LYS A 97 6.09 -7.81 15.92
CA LYS A 97 6.87 -8.98 16.29
C LYS A 97 6.15 -9.83 17.34
N GLN A 98 5.51 -9.21 18.34
CA GLN A 98 4.76 -9.96 19.35
C GLN A 98 3.52 -10.66 18.77
N LEU A 99 2.89 -10.11 17.73
CA LEU A 99 1.77 -10.75 17.02
C LEU A 99 2.25 -11.94 16.16
N GLN A 100 3.45 -11.85 15.61
CA GLN A 100 4.08 -12.94 14.87
C GLN A 100 4.55 -14.06 15.80
N ASP A 101 5.06 -13.68 16.97
CA ASP A 101 5.49 -14.60 18.00
C ASP A 101 4.29 -15.14 18.81
N SER A 102 4.53 -16.17 19.61
CA SER A 102 3.54 -16.76 20.53
C SER A 102 3.79 -16.36 21.99
N LYS A 103 4.54 -15.28 22.22
CA LYS A 103 4.89 -14.82 23.58
C LYS A 103 3.68 -14.23 24.30
N TYR A 104 2.84 -13.51 23.57
CA TYR A 104 1.62 -12.91 24.07
C TYR A 104 0.42 -13.56 23.40
N ASP A 105 -0.57 -13.93 24.21
CA ASP A 105 -1.77 -14.62 23.76
C ASP A 105 -2.87 -13.64 23.33
N MET A 106 -2.91 -12.48 23.99
CA MET A 106 -3.80 -11.38 23.65
C MET A 106 -3.08 -10.04 23.78
N MET A 107 -3.65 -9.01 23.17
CA MET A 107 -3.14 -7.64 23.28
C MET A 107 -4.29 -6.66 23.42
N VAL A 108 -4.11 -5.62 24.23
CA VAL A 108 -4.96 -4.43 24.21
C VAL A 108 -4.25 -3.38 23.38
N VAL A 109 -4.86 -3.02 22.26
CA VAL A 109 -4.30 -2.06 21.29
C VAL A 109 -5.19 -0.83 21.17
N ASP A 110 -4.58 0.31 20.86
CA ASP A 110 -5.30 1.55 20.57
C ASP A 110 -6.04 1.46 19.22
N GLU A 111 -7.11 2.25 19.08
CA GLU A 111 -7.91 2.27 17.84
C GLU A 111 -7.17 2.82 16.63
N LYS A 112 -6.18 3.69 16.85
CA LYS A 112 -5.34 4.30 15.82
C LYS A 112 -4.37 3.28 15.23
N PHE A 113 -4.09 2.16 15.91
CA PHE A 113 -3.32 1.02 15.46
C PHE A 113 -4.24 -0.04 14.82
N LEU A 114 -5.39 -0.32 15.43
CA LEU A 114 -6.34 -1.32 14.94
C LEU A 114 -6.81 -1.02 13.50
N TYR A 115 -6.50 -1.92 12.58
CA TYR A 115 -6.79 -1.82 11.13
C TYR A 115 -6.21 -0.59 10.43
N SER A 116 -5.18 0.03 11.01
CA SER A 116 -4.58 1.26 10.47
C SER A 116 -3.80 1.05 9.17
N ASP A 117 -3.40 -0.19 8.87
CA ASP A 117 -2.72 -0.60 7.65
C ASP A 117 -3.69 -0.95 6.50
N VAL A 118 -4.96 -1.20 6.83
CA VAL A 118 -6.00 -1.57 5.85
C VAL A 118 -6.24 -0.41 4.88
N SER A 119 -6.00 -0.67 3.60
CA SER A 119 -6.20 0.29 2.52
C SER A 119 -6.33 -0.43 1.18
N VAL A 120 -7.02 0.21 0.21
CA VAL A 120 -7.08 -0.32 -1.17
C VAL A 120 -5.70 -0.30 -1.82
N ILE A 121 -4.90 0.74 -1.51
CA ILE A 121 -3.54 0.94 -1.98
C ILE A 121 -2.60 0.89 -0.78
N LYS A 122 -1.92 -0.25 -0.62
CA LYS A 122 -0.99 -0.52 0.48
C LYS A 122 0.21 0.39 0.42
N SER A 123 0.84 0.72 1.55
CA SER A 123 2.03 1.60 1.56
C SER A 123 3.33 0.81 1.54
N ASP A 124 4.15 0.96 0.48
CA ASP A 124 5.50 0.36 0.42
C ASP A 124 6.37 0.83 1.59
N TYR A 125 6.15 2.07 2.04
CA TYR A 125 6.87 2.62 3.18
C TYR A 125 6.51 1.91 4.48
N VAL A 126 5.22 1.70 4.76
CA VAL A 126 4.77 0.93 5.94
C VAL A 126 5.35 -0.49 5.87
N ILE A 127 5.31 -1.12 4.70
CA ILE A 127 5.86 -2.47 4.49
C ILE A 127 7.36 -2.51 4.80
N SER A 128 8.13 -1.57 4.25
CA SER A 128 9.59 -1.54 4.38
C SER A 128 10.06 -1.12 5.77
N SER A 129 9.42 -0.13 6.40
CA SER A 129 9.82 0.42 7.70
C SER A 129 9.69 -0.58 8.83
N PHE A 130 8.67 -1.44 8.78
CA PHE A 130 8.42 -2.46 9.79
C PHE A 130 9.01 -3.83 9.43
N ASN A 131 9.88 -3.90 8.41
CA ASN A 131 10.44 -5.16 7.88
C ASN A 131 9.37 -6.21 7.56
N LEU A 132 8.21 -5.76 7.10
CA LEU A 132 7.07 -6.62 6.76
C LEU A 132 7.15 -7.17 5.32
N SER A 133 8.32 -7.09 4.68
CA SER A 133 8.49 -7.52 3.28
C SER A 133 8.26 -9.02 3.09
N ASP A 134 8.77 -9.86 4.01
CA ASP A 134 8.47 -11.30 4.02
C ASP A 134 7.01 -11.60 4.42
N TYR A 135 6.40 -10.68 5.18
CA TYR A 135 5.05 -10.77 5.71
C TYR A 135 3.98 -10.51 4.65
N TYR A 136 4.05 -9.39 3.92
CA TYR A 136 3.07 -9.05 2.88
C TYR A 136 3.10 -10.01 1.68
N ASN A 137 4.16 -10.80 1.52
CA ASN A 137 4.17 -11.91 0.57
C ASN A 137 3.19 -13.04 0.96
N ARG A 138 2.78 -13.13 2.24
CA ARG A 138 1.94 -14.21 2.80
C ARG A 138 0.61 -13.72 3.37
N HIS A 139 0.53 -12.45 3.77
CA HIS A 139 -0.56 -11.87 4.53
C HIS A 139 -1.04 -10.54 3.94
N ASP A 140 -2.32 -10.25 4.10
CA ASP A 140 -2.94 -9.09 3.48
C ASP A 140 -2.88 -7.85 4.36
N ASP A 141 -3.28 -7.94 5.63
CA ASP A 141 -3.30 -6.82 6.59
C ASP A 141 -2.99 -7.36 8.01
N PHE A 142 -2.77 -6.50 9.01
CA PHE A 142 -2.48 -6.91 10.40
C PHE A 142 -3.56 -7.81 10.99
N SER A 143 -4.80 -7.69 10.50
CA SER A 143 -5.93 -8.52 10.89
C SER A 143 -5.74 -10.02 10.63
N ASP A 144 -4.79 -10.42 9.77
CA ASP A 144 -4.46 -11.82 9.53
C ASP A 144 -3.87 -12.53 10.77
N PHE A 145 -3.30 -11.77 11.70
CA PHE A 145 -2.80 -12.24 12.99
C PHE A 145 -3.88 -12.31 14.07
N TYR A 146 -5.07 -11.77 13.80
CA TYR A 146 -6.15 -11.76 14.77
C TYR A 146 -7.02 -12.99 14.57
N VAL A 147 -7.57 -13.48 15.67
CA VAL A 147 -8.59 -14.53 15.62
C VAL A 147 -9.90 -13.92 15.12
N ASP A 148 -10.50 -14.51 14.09
CA ASP A 148 -11.88 -14.21 13.68
C ASP A 148 -12.85 -14.76 14.74
N LEU A 149 -13.59 -13.85 15.37
CA LEU A 149 -14.52 -14.08 16.49
C LEU A 149 -15.98 -14.17 16.02
N THR A 150 -16.27 -13.91 14.74
CA THR A 150 -17.63 -13.74 14.20
C THR A 150 -18.54 -14.93 14.50
N ASP A 151 -18.02 -16.15 14.37
CA ASP A 151 -18.81 -17.38 14.59
C ASP A 151 -18.92 -17.78 16.08
N TYR A 152 -18.15 -17.12 16.96
CA TYR A 152 -18.01 -17.52 18.36
C TYR A 152 -18.79 -16.59 19.29
N ILE A 153 -18.87 -15.29 18.94
CA ILE A 153 -19.49 -14.26 19.76
C ILE A 153 -20.70 -13.69 19.01
N LYS A 154 -21.88 -13.87 19.60
CA LYS A 154 -23.11 -13.32 19.02
C LYS A 154 -23.20 -11.81 19.26
N LYS A 155 -23.77 -11.08 18.29
CA LYS A 155 -23.90 -9.61 18.37
C LYS A 155 -24.69 -9.16 19.60
N GLU A 156 -25.65 -9.96 20.08
CA GLU A 156 -26.45 -9.65 21.27
C GLU A 156 -25.61 -9.66 22.56
N GLU A 157 -24.56 -10.49 22.62
CA GLU A 157 -23.63 -10.57 23.76
C GLU A 157 -22.77 -9.29 23.89
N LEU A 158 -22.67 -8.50 22.82
CA LEU A 158 -21.90 -7.26 22.73
C LEU A 158 -22.78 -5.99 22.83
N SER A 159 -24.09 -6.16 23.05
CA SER A 159 -25.09 -5.06 23.04
C SER A 159 -24.98 -4.06 24.20
N HIS A 160 -24.03 -4.25 25.13
CA HIS A 160 -23.74 -3.25 26.15
C HIS A 160 -22.78 -2.17 25.71
N HIS A 161 -21.96 -2.44 24.70
CA HIS A 161 -21.07 -1.46 24.10
C HIS A 161 -21.87 -0.43 23.30
N ASP A 162 -21.31 0.78 23.16
CA ASP A 162 -21.81 1.78 22.21
C ASP A 162 -21.66 1.29 20.77
N ASP A 163 -22.66 1.53 19.94
CA ASP A 163 -22.69 1.02 18.56
C ASP A 163 -21.55 1.58 17.71
N ASN A 164 -21.15 2.85 17.92
CA ASN A 164 -20.06 3.46 17.17
C ASN A 164 -18.69 2.90 17.58
N ILE A 165 -18.52 2.56 18.85
CA ILE A 165 -17.30 1.91 19.35
C ILE A 165 -17.26 0.47 18.84
N LEU A 166 -18.37 -0.26 18.99
CA LEU A 166 -18.50 -1.65 18.57
C LEU A 166 -18.31 -1.81 17.05
N SER A 167 -18.77 -0.85 16.23
CA SER A 167 -18.56 -0.93 14.79
C SER A 167 -17.07 -0.93 14.40
N LYS A 168 -16.20 -0.30 15.21
CA LYS A 168 -14.75 -0.28 14.98
C LYS A 168 -14.08 -1.64 15.24
N SER A 169 -14.77 -2.58 15.90
CA SER A 169 -14.30 -3.95 16.08
C SER A 169 -14.41 -4.82 14.81
N TYR A 170 -15.19 -4.38 13.82
CA TYR A 170 -15.45 -5.15 12.61
C TYR A 170 -14.57 -4.71 11.44
N LEU A 171 -14.12 -5.67 10.65
CA LEU A 171 -13.47 -5.45 9.36
C LEU A 171 -14.15 -6.35 8.32
N ASN A 172 -14.72 -5.76 7.26
CA ASN A 172 -15.48 -6.48 6.23
C ASN A 172 -16.58 -7.39 6.82
N ASP A 173 -17.39 -6.84 7.72
CA ASP A 173 -18.47 -7.53 8.45
C ASP A 173 -18.03 -8.70 9.35
N ARG A 174 -16.72 -8.81 9.64
CA ARG A 174 -16.15 -9.82 10.55
C ARG A 174 -15.57 -9.21 11.80
N LEU A 175 -15.82 -9.84 12.94
CA LEU A 175 -15.37 -9.40 14.25
C LEU A 175 -13.95 -9.93 14.55
N TYR A 176 -12.97 -9.05 14.73
CA TYR A 176 -11.60 -9.46 15.13
C TYR A 176 -11.11 -8.87 16.45
N ALA A 177 -11.84 -7.92 17.03
CA ALA A 177 -11.43 -7.24 18.26
C ALA A 177 -12.63 -6.98 19.17
N LEU A 178 -12.42 -6.91 20.49
CA LEU A 178 -13.47 -6.61 21.46
C LEU A 178 -13.22 -5.25 22.12
N PRO A 179 -14.23 -4.37 22.24
CA PRO A 179 -14.05 -3.10 22.95
C PRO A 179 -13.63 -3.35 24.40
N PHE A 180 -12.56 -2.69 24.84
CA PHE A 180 -11.97 -2.89 26.17
C PHE A 180 -12.12 -1.65 27.07
N GLY A 181 -12.10 -0.47 26.49
CA GLY A 181 -12.27 0.82 27.17
C GLY A 181 -12.26 1.97 26.15
N ILE A 182 -12.59 3.16 26.61
CA ILE A 182 -12.37 4.40 25.86
C ILE A 182 -11.55 5.39 26.68
N ASP A 183 -10.98 6.36 25.99
CA ASP A 183 -10.37 7.54 26.57
C ASP A 183 -10.58 8.73 25.62
N PHE A 184 -10.50 9.94 26.16
CA PHE A 184 -10.73 11.19 25.43
C PHE A 184 -10.07 12.35 26.17
N ASN A 185 -9.94 13.51 25.53
CA ASN A 185 -9.25 14.67 26.07
C ASN A 185 -10.15 15.48 27.02
N LEU A 186 -9.55 15.99 28.10
CA LEU A 186 -10.19 16.89 29.04
C LEU A 186 -9.28 18.08 29.32
N LEU A 187 -9.92 19.24 29.47
CA LEU A 187 -9.28 20.46 29.90
C LEU A 187 -9.40 20.60 31.42
N TYR A 188 -8.28 20.46 32.10
CA TYR A 188 -8.14 20.56 33.54
C TYR A 188 -7.76 21.97 33.95
N TYR A 189 -8.41 22.51 34.96
CA TYR A 189 -8.12 23.84 35.53
C TYR A 189 -8.41 23.89 37.02
N TYR A 190 -7.74 24.79 37.75
CA TYR A 190 -7.97 24.96 39.18
C TYR A 190 -9.28 25.69 39.47
N ASN A 191 -10.06 25.15 40.39
CA ASN A 191 -11.27 25.82 40.86
C ASN A 191 -10.88 26.91 41.88
N ASN A 192 -11.11 28.17 41.54
CA ASN A 192 -11.06 29.25 42.53
C ASN A 192 -12.48 29.40 43.10
N GLU A 193 -12.61 29.64 44.42
CA GLU A 193 -13.91 29.65 45.13
C GLU A 193 -14.98 30.62 44.54
N ASN A 194 -14.61 31.51 43.62
CA ASN A 194 -15.48 32.47 42.94
C ASN A 194 -15.66 32.24 41.42
N SER A 195 -15.10 31.19 40.81
CA SER A 195 -15.23 30.95 39.36
C SER A 195 -16.40 30.02 39.04
N THR A 196 -17.35 30.48 38.22
CA THR A 196 -18.34 29.61 37.57
C THR A 196 -17.63 28.52 36.75
N LYS A 197 -18.15 27.29 36.76
CA LYS A 197 -17.63 26.18 35.94
C LYS A 197 -17.49 26.65 34.48
N LEU A 198 -16.30 26.51 33.91
CA LEU A 198 -16.03 26.91 32.53
C LEU A 198 -16.70 25.91 31.58
N ASP A 199 -17.52 26.42 30.67
CA ASP A 199 -18.16 25.63 29.60
C ASP A 199 -17.79 26.25 28.25
N PHE A 200 -17.14 25.47 27.40
CA PHE A 200 -16.60 25.91 26.11
C PHE A 200 -17.46 25.48 24.92
N GLU A 201 -18.75 25.17 25.13
CA GLU A 201 -19.69 24.70 24.09
C GLU A 201 -19.75 25.61 22.84
N PHE A 202 -19.62 26.92 23.02
CA PHE A 202 -19.72 27.91 21.94
C PHE A 202 -18.38 28.57 21.60
N ASN A 203 -17.28 28.12 22.20
CA ASN A 203 -15.96 28.70 22.01
C ASN A 203 -15.13 27.89 21.03
N THR A 204 -14.21 28.56 20.35
CA THR A 204 -13.12 27.93 19.60
C THR A 204 -11.85 27.84 20.46
N TRP A 205 -10.86 27.11 19.95
CA TRP A 205 -9.52 27.10 20.56
C TRP A 205 -8.87 28.48 20.58
N ASP A 206 -9.11 29.33 19.58
CA ASP A 206 -8.62 30.70 19.54
C ASP A 206 -9.26 31.56 20.64
N ASP A 207 -10.57 31.40 20.87
CA ASP A 207 -11.27 32.08 21.96
C ASP A 207 -10.70 31.66 23.32
N LEU A 208 -10.44 30.36 23.51
CA LEU A 208 -9.90 29.83 24.76
C LEU A 208 -8.55 30.45 25.11
N VAL A 209 -7.64 30.55 24.15
CA VAL A 209 -6.32 31.16 24.37
C VAL A 209 -6.42 32.68 24.55
N ALA A 210 -7.42 33.32 23.95
CA ALA A 210 -7.69 34.75 24.13
C ALA A 210 -8.36 35.09 25.47
N MET A 211 -9.06 34.13 26.09
CA MET A 211 -9.58 34.29 27.45
C MET A 211 -8.38 34.38 28.41
N ASN A 212 -8.04 35.60 28.85
CA ASN A 212 -7.06 35.85 29.91
C ASN A 212 -7.54 35.27 31.26
N LEU A 213 -7.58 33.94 31.38
CA LEU A 213 -8.06 33.20 32.55
C LEU A 213 -7.07 33.23 33.73
N GLY A 214 -5.95 33.95 33.60
CA GLY A 214 -4.91 34.08 34.62
C GLY A 214 -4.05 35.35 34.46
N ASN A 215 -2.98 35.43 35.27
CA ASN A 215 -1.95 36.47 35.13
C ASN A 215 -1.30 36.39 33.74
N LYS A 216 -0.95 37.54 33.16
CA LYS A 216 -0.27 37.65 31.86
C LYS A 216 1.07 36.90 31.76
N ASP A 217 1.60 36.43 32.88
CA ASP A 217 2.88 35.72 32.99
C ASP A 217 2.73 34.19 32.97
N LYS A 218 1.52 33.65 32.76
CA LYS A 218 1.25 32.21 32.68
C LYS A 218 0.94 31.75 31.27
N ASP A 219 1.34 30.53 30.95
CA ASP A 219 0.95 29.85 29.72
C ASP A 219 -0.58 29.61 29.74
N PRO A 220 -1.33 30.06 28.72
CA PRO A 220 -2.77 29.81 28.65
C PRO A 220 -3.11 28.32 28.65
N LEU A 221 -2.35 27.54 27.89
CA LEU A 221 -2.63 26.14 27.64
C LEU A 221 -1.35 25.30 27.71
N SER A 222 -1.39 24.23 28.48
CA SER A 222 -0.32 23.24 28.60
C SER A 222 -0.73 21.97 27.87
N VAL A 223 -0.09 21.70 26.74
CA VAL A 223 -0.27 20.48 25.93
C VAL A 223 1.08 19.80 25.73
N ALA A 224 1.06 18.48 25.66
CA ALA A 224 2.20 17.62 25.34
C ALA A 224 2.51 17.64 23.82
N PHE A 225 2.88 18.79 23.26
CA PHE A 225 3.08 18.94 21.81
C PHE A 225 4.21 18.07 21.23
N ALA A 226 5.12 17.55 22.06
CA ALA A 226 6.14 16.59 21.62
C ALA A 226 5.53 15.22 21.26
N GLU A 227 4.35 14.88 21.80
CA GLU A 227 3.66 13.64 21.50
C GLU A 227 2.93 13.72 20.15
N LYS A 228 3.29 12.82 19.25
CA LYS A 228 2.78 12.82 17.86
C LYS A 228 1.27 12.66 17.77
N ASP A 229 0.73 11.74 18.56
CA ASP A 229 -0.70 11.46 18.57
C ASP A 229 -1.49 12.62 19.19
N GLU A 230 -0.96 13.30 20.21
CA GLU A 230 -1.60 14.47 20.83
C GLU A 230 -1.57 15.69 19.89
N LEU A 231 -0.46 15.91 19.19
CA LEU A 231 -0.36 16.99 18.19
C LEU A 231 -1.34 16.77 17.03
N LEU A 232 -1.49 15.52 16.59
CA LEU A 232 -2.42 15.16 15.52
C LEU A 232 -3.88 15.31 15.96
N ASP A 233 -4.22 14.85 17.16
CA ASP A 233 -5.58 14.98 17.72
C ASP A 233 -5.94 16.46 17.85
N LEU A 234 -5.06 17.27 18.45
CA LEU A 234 -5.28 18.71 18.60
C LEU A 234 -5.40 19.43 17.26
N PHE A 235 -4.60 19.05 16.26
CA PHE A 235 -4.71 19.62 14.91
C PHE A 235 -6.09 19.35 14.31
N VAL A 236 -6.58 18.12 14.42
CA VAL A 236 -7.89 17.72 13.93
C VAL A 236 -9.02 18.43 14.70
N GLU A 237 -8.96 18.42 16.03
CA GLU A 237 -9.91 19.14 16.90
C GLU A 237 -9.95 20.64 16.59
N TYR A 238 -8.79 21.24 16.34
CA TYR A 238 -8.70 22.65 15.95
C TYR A 238 -9.45 22.91 14.65
N LEU A 239 -9.16 22.14 13.59
CA LEU A 239 -9.82 22.30 12.29
C LEU A 239 -11.34 22.13 12.37
N GLU A 240 -11.81 21.12 13.10
CA GLU A 240 -13.23 20.86 13.33
C GLU A 240 -13.88 22.01 14.12
N SER A 241 -13.20 22.53 15.15
CA SER A 241 -13.75 23.63 15.97
C SER A 241 -13.96 24.91 15.16
N GLN A 242 -13.17 25.15 14.11
CA GLN A 242 -13.28 26.35 13.27
C GLN A 242 -14.44 26.25 12.27
N ASN A 243 -14.99 25.06 12.04
CA ASN A 243 -15.99 24.86 11.01
C ASN A 243 -17.04 23.84 11.48
N ASP A 244 -18.21 24.35 11.89
CA ASP A 244 -19.34 23.59 12.47
C ASP A 244 -19.92 22.47 11.58
N GLN A 245 -19.40 22.27 10.37
CA GLN A 245 -19.93 21.34 9.37
C GLN A 245 -18.94 20.27 8.90
N PHE A 246 -17.73 20.19 9.45
CA PHE A 246 -16.69 19.31 8.92
C PHE A 246 -17.05 17.80 8.98
N TYR A 247 -17.69 17.32 10.06
CA TYR A 247 -18.05 15.89 10.24
C TYR A 247 -19.44 15.49 9.71
N ASN A 248 -20.41 16.41 9.61
CA ASN A 248 -21.84 16.08 9.43
C ASN A 248 -22.36 16.11 7.98
N ASN A 249 -21.58 16.54 6.98
CA ASN A 249 -22.14 16.94 5.68
C ASN A 249 -22.12 15.93 4.53
N GLY A 250 -21.62 14.70 4.69
CA GLY A 250 -21.69 13.65 3.65
C GLY A 250 -20.94 13.94 2.32
N GLN A 251 -20.48 15.17 2.10
CA GLN A 251 -19.44 15.50 1.13
C GLN A 251 -18.09 15.01 1.68
N ASN A 252 -17.16 14.65 0.80
CA ASN A 252 -15.81 14.20 1.16
C ASN A 252 -15.15 15.25 2.07
N TYR A 253 -15.23 15.05 3.40
CA TYR A 253 -14.52 15.78 4.48
C TYR A 253 -13.12 16.20 4.02
N PHE A 254 -12.47 15.25 3.37
CA PHE A 254 -11.12 15.34 2.86
C PHE A 254 -10.95 16.59 1.98
N ASP A 255 -11.91 16.91 1.10
CA ASP A 255 -11.80 18.05 0.16
C ASP A 255 -11.61 19.42 0.82
N LEU A 256 -12.09 19.62 2.05
CA LEU A 256 -11.90 20.87 2.79
C LEU A 256 -10.42 21.09 3.14
N LEU A 257 -9.65 20.02 3.37
CA LEU A 257 -8.22 20.09 3.69
C LEU A 257 -7.33 20.48 2.48
N TYR A 258 -7.82 20.43 1.24
CA TYR A 258 -7.01 20.78 0.05
C TYR A 258 -7.48 22.02 -0.67
N SER A 259 -8.58 22.63 -0.22
CA SER A 259 -9.08 23.85 -0.81
C SER A 259 -8.08 24.99 -0.61
N GLU A 260 -8.17 26.05 -1.44
CA GLU A 260 -7.41 27.28 -1.17
C GLU A 260 -7.78 27.89 0.19
N GLU A 261 -8.93 27.55 0.74
CA GLU A 261 -9.37 27.95 2.08
C GLU A 261 -8.61 27.22 3.19
N SER A 262 -8.13 25.98 2.95
CA SER A 262 -7.37 25.20 3.94
C SER A 262 -6.08 25.88 4.37
N LYS A 263 -5.47 26.63 3.45
CA LYS A 263 -4.30 27.47 3.72
C LYS A 263 -4.53 28.49 4.83
N LYS A 264 -5.75 29.02 4.96
CA LYS A 264 -6.10 29.94 6.05
C LYS A 264 -6.09 29.18 7.38
N TYR A 265 -6.73 28.02 7.43
CA TYR A 265 -6.78 27.20 8.65
C TYR A 265 -5.39 26.76 9.12
N TYR A 266 -4.47 26.43 8.21
CA TYR A 266 -3.10 26.05 8.58
C TYR A 266 -2.33 27.22 9.21
N ASN A 267 -2.45 28.42 8.64
CA ASN A 267 -1.83 29.60 9.23
C ASN A 267 -2.48 29.96 10.56
N SER A 268 -3.81 29.88 10.66
CA SER A 268 -4.53 30.12 11.91
C SER A 268 -4.13 29.12 13.00
N PHE A 269 -3.94 27.84 12.66
CA PHE A 269 -3.43 26.84 13.60
C PHE A 269 -2.01 27.19 14.07
N LYS A 270 -1.13 27.62 13.16
CA LYS A 270 0.22 28.09 13.53
C LYS A 270 0.18 29.29 14.48
N ASP A 271 -0.71 30.24 14.23
CA ASP A 271 -0.92 31.39 15.12
C ASP A 271 -1.49 30.99 16.47
N PHE A 272 -2.38 30.00 16.52
CA PHE A 272 -2.91 29.42 17.75
C PHE A 272 -1.79 28.80 18.60
N ILE A 273 -0.94 27.94 18.02
CA ILE A 273 0.18 27.31 18.75
C ILE A 273 1.18 28.37 19.25
N ASN A 274 1.44 29.42 18.47
CA ASN A 274 2.30 30.52 18.90
C ASN A 274 1.72 31.31 20.09
N LYS A 275 0.40 31.31 20.28
CA LYS A 275 -0.27 32.00 21.38
C LYS A 275 -0.56 31.10 22.57
N SER A 276 -0.55 29.78 22.39
CA SER A 276 -0.89 28.82 23.45
C SER A 276 0.15 28.75 24.57
N SER A 277 1.39 29.17 24.30
CA SER A 277 2.46 29.30 25.30
C SER A 277 3.26 30.59 25.10
N LEU A 278 3.81 31.11 26.20
CA LEU A 278 4.78 32.20 26.25
C LEU A 278 6.18 31.78 25.80
N LYS A 279 6.44 30.47 25.66
CA LYS A 279 7.72 29.92 25.19
C LYS A 279 7.86 30.13 23.68
N SER A 280 9.08 30.03 23.18
CA SER A 280 9.31 29.97 21.73
C SER A 280 8.64 28.72 21.15
N ILE A 281 8.24 28.79 19.87
CA ILE A 281 7.57 27.68 19.17
C ILE A 281 8.36 26.37 19.27
N ASN A 282 9.70 26.40 19.12
CA ASN A 282 10.54 25.21 19.22
C ASN A 282 10.44 24.56 20.60
N ARG A 283 10.52 25.35 21.68
CA ARG A 283 10.39 24.83 23.06
C ARG A 283 8.97 24.34 23.36
N THR A 284 7.97 25.00 22.78
CA THR A 284 6.57 24.59 22.90
C THR A 284 6.39 23.20 22.30
N LEU A 285 6.91 22.97 21.09
CA LEU A 285 6.84 21.68 20.38
C LEU A 285 7.74 20.58 20.96
N GLU A 286 8.65 20.91 21.88
CA GLU A 286 9.46 19.96 22.66
C GLU A 286 8.82 19.61 24.01
N THR A 287 7.69 20.23 24.36
CA THR A 287 7.03 19.99 25.65
C THR A 287 6.43 18.58 25.68
N THR A 288 6.99 17.73 26.54
CA THR A 288 6.51 16.35 26.76
C THR A 288 5.27 16.32 27.65
N PHE A 289 4.63 15.16 27.77
CA PHE A 289 3.52 14.99 28.70
C PHE A 289 3.91 15.27 30.16
N GLU A 290 5.09 14.81 30.59
CA GLU A 290 5.61 15.08 31.93
C GLU A 290 5.85 16.58 32.15
N ASP A 291 6.43 17.28 31.17
CA ASP A 291 6.63 18.73 31.24
C ASP A 291 5.30 19.48 31.33
N ALA A 292 4.31 19.09 30.52
CA ALA A 292 3.00 19.71 30.50
C ALA A 292 2.25 19.51 31.83
N TYR A 293 2.33 18.30 32.40
CA TYR A 293 1.76 17.98 33.71
C TYR A 293 2.44 18.77 34.83
N ASN A 294 3.78 18.78 34.88
CA ASN A 294 4.55 19.47 35.90
C ASN A 294 4.39 21.00 35.82
N SER A 295 4.23 21.54 34.61
CA SER A 295 3.91 22.96 34.40
C SER A 295 2.60 23.36 35.09
N PHE A 296 1.58 22.49 35.00
CA PHE A 296 0.25 22.74 35.56
C PHE A 296 0.16 22.44 37.07
N ILE A 297 0.60 21.25 37.48
CA ILE A 297 0.45 20.77 38.86
C ILE A 297 1.49 21.36 39.79
N THR A 298 2.77 21.17 39.46
CA THR A 298 3.90 21.49 40.35
C THR A 298 4.26 22.97 40.28
N ASN A 299 4.44 23.50 39.07
CA ASN A 299 4.98 24.84 38.86
C ASN A 299 3.89 25.91 38.80
N LYS A 300 2.63 25.52 38.56
CA LYS A 300 1.46 26.41 38.36
C LYS A 300 1.73 27.52 37.33
N GLN A 301 2.53 27.19 36.32
CA GLN A 301 2.95 28.06 35.22
C GLN A 301 1.93 28.11 34.09
N SER A 302 1.07 27.09 33.99
CA SER A 302 -0.05 27.08 33.05
C SER A 302 -1.40 27.22 33.73
N VAL A 303 -2.38 27.76 33.00
CA VAL A 303 -3.76 27.96 33.49
C VAL A 303 -4.61 26.72 33.23
N ILE A 304 -4.54 26.17 32.03
CA ILE A 304 -5.28 24.98 31.59
C ILE A 304 -4.29 23.89 31.20
N PHE A 305 -4.58 22.65 31.57
CA PHE A 305 -3.86 21.46 31.13
C PHE A 305 -4.76 20.58 30.26
N ASN A 306 -4.28 20.23 29.07
CA ASN A 306 -4.92 19.23 28.22
C ASN A 306 -4.42 17.84 28.63
N GLY A 307 -5.28 17.06 29.28
CA GLY A 307 -4.98 15.71 29.74
C GLY A 307 -6.04 14.70 29.30
N LYS A 308 -5.93 13.45 29.75
CA LYS A 308 -6.89 12.38 29.41
C LYS A 308 -7.97 12.24 30.47
N ALA A 309 -9.15 11.82 30.07
CA ALA A 309 -10.27 11.58 30.97
C ALA A 309 -9.99 10.44 31.97
N SER A 310 -9.22 9.43 31.56
CA SER A 310 -8.76 8.36 32.45
C SER A 310 -7.90 8.84 33.64
N GLN A 311 -7.30 10.02 33.55
CA GLN A 311 -6.46 10.61 34.60
C GLN A 311 -7.29 11.30 35.69
N PHE A 312 -8.58 11.56 35.44
CA PHE A 312 -9.46 12.29 36.37
C PHE A 312 -9.51 11.63 37.75
N ASN A 313 -9.65 10.31 37.81
CA ASN A 313 -9.69 9.56 39.07
C ASN A 313 -8.39 9.75 39.89
N SER A 314 -7.23 9.76 39.22
CA SER A 314 -5.94 9.99 39.86
C SER A 314 -5.82 11.40 40.44
N PHE A 315 -6.39 12.42 39.78
CA PHE A 315 -6.46 13.78 40.33
C PHE A 315 -7.35 13.86 41.58
N VAL A 316 -8.51 13.22 41.55
CA VAL A 316 -9.45 13.19 42.68
C VAL A 316 -8.85 12.45 43.88
N GLN A 317 -8.22 11.29 43.67
CA GLN A 317 -7.59 10.50 44.73
C GLN A 317 -6.42 11.23 45.40
N ASN A 318 -5.68 12.04 44.65
CA ASN A 318 -4.56 12.83 45.16
C ASN A 318 -4.99 14.16 45.81
N ASN A 319 -6.28 14.38 46.04
CA ASN A 319 -6.86 15.60 46.64
C ASN A 319 -6.43 16.90 45.92
N VAL A 320 -6.21 16.86 44.61
CA VAL A 320 -5.90 18.06 43.84
C VAL A 320 -7.22 18.77 43.51
N THR A 321 -7.35 20.06 43.86
CA THR A 321 -8.57 20.86 43.60
C THR A 321 -8.66 21.29 42.13
N VAL A 322 -8.84 20.32 41.24
CA VAL A 322 -8.93 20.50 39.79
C VAL A 322 -10.35 20.17 39.33
N THR A 323 -10.85 20.94 38.39
CA THR A 323 -12.09 20.66 37.66
C THR A 323 -11.77 20.33 36.22
N ALA A 324 -12.61 19.53 35.58
CA ALA A 324 -12.47 19.16 34.18
C ALA A 324 -13.64 19.69 33.34
N THR A 325 -13.35 20.02 32.09
CA THR A 325 -14.34 20.37 31.07
C THR A 325 -13.92 19.81 29.71
N LEU A 326 -14.86 19.73 28.78
CA LEU A 326 -14.57 19.26 27.43
C LEU A 326 -13.78 20.31 26.64
N PRO A 327 -13.05 19.89 25.59
CA PRO A 327 -12.48 20.82 24.63
C PRO A 327 -13.54 21.73 23.96
N PRO A 328 -13.09 22.81 23.28
CA PRO A 328 -13.97 23.77 22.61
C PRO A 328 -14.99 23.10 21.68
N LYS A 329 -16.22 23.63 21.66
CA LYS A 329 -17.39 23.06 20.96
C LYS A 329 -17.83 21.65 21.39
N HIS A 330 -17.27 21.16 22.50
CA HIS A 330 -17.42 19.78 22.97
C HIS A 330 -16.97 18.74 21.93
N LEU A 331 -16.08 19.12 21.02
CA LEU A 331 -15.52 18.26 19.98
C LEU A 331 -14.23 17.63 20.48
N ASP A 332 -14.09 16.32 20.32
CA ASP A 332 -12.93 15.60 20.84
C ASP A 332 -12.70 14.27 20.10
N VAL A 333 -11.43 13.87 19.97
CA VAL A 333 -11.06 12.57 19.41
C VAL A 333 -11.24 11.49 20.48
N ILE A 334 -12.24 10.61 20.30
CA ILE A 334 -12.37 9.42 21.14
C ILE A 334 -11.34 8.38 20.73
N ASN A 335 -10.53 7.96 21.69
CA ASN A 335 -9.58 6.86 21.55
C ASN A 335 -10.15 5.59 22.20
N GLY A 336 -10.63 4.66 21.38
CA GLY A 336 -10.99 3.31 21.81
C GLY A 336 -9.76 2.45 22.08
N ARG A 337 -9.86 1.56 23.07
CA ARG A 337 -8.93 0.46 23.32
C ARG A 337 -9.62 -0.85 23.03
N PHE A 338 -8.94 -1.73 22.32
CA PHE A 338 -9.52 -2.98 21.82
C PHE A 338 -8.66 -4.18 22.22
N LEU A 339 -9.30 -5.23 22.72
CA LEU A 339 -8.67 -6.51 23.00
C LEU A 339 -8.68 -7.36 21.73
N ILE A 340 -7.51 -7.77 21.26
CA ILE A 340 -7.30 -8.70 20.15
C ILE A 340 -6.70 -10.01 20.66
N ILE A 341 -7.09 -11.12 20.04
CA ILE A 341 -6.54 -12.44 20.34
C ILE A 341 -5.50 -12.79 19.27
N ASN A 342 -4.29 -13.12 19.71
CA ASN A 342 -3.21 -13.53 18.82
C ASN A 342 -3.48 -14.93 18.28
N LYS A 343 -3.66 -15.04 16.96
CA LYS A 343 -3.88 -16.30 16.25
C LYS A 343 -2.72 -17.29 16.36
N ASN A 344 -1.51 -16.79 16.66
CA ASN A 344 -0.31 -17.60 16.84
C ASN A 344 -0.11 -18.06 18.29
N SER A 345 -1.03 -17.75 19.22
CA SER A 345 -0.99 -18.25 20.59
C SER A 345 -0.96 -19.79 20.63
N LYS A 346 -0.26 -20.34 21.63
CA LYS A 346 -0.23 -21.78 21.91
C LYS A 346 -1.40 -22.25 22.79
N VAL A 347 -2.10 -21.31 23.43
CA VAL A 347 -3.28 -21.61 24.26
C VAL A 347 -4.45 -21.96 23.34
N LYS A 348 -5.32 -22.87 23.79
CA LYS A 348 -6.51 -23.25 23.02
C LYS A 348 -7.37 -22.02 22.73
N LYS A 349 -7.74 -21.86 21.47
CA LYS A 349 -8.52 -20.71 20.97
C LYS A 349 -9.82 -20.50 21.77
N GLU A 350 -10.51 -21.58 22.12
CA GLU A 350 -11.77 -21.51 22.86
C GLU A 350 -11.59 -20.88 24.24
N ILE A 351 -10.51 -21.25 24.95
CA ILE A 351 -10.18 -20.68 26.26
C ILE A 351 -9.88 -19.18 26.13
N LEU A 352 -9.13 -18.78 25.10
CA LEU A 352 -8.81 -17.36 24.86
C LEU A 352 -10.06 -16.54 24.57
N ILE A 353 -11.00 -17.08 23.79
CA ILE A 353 -12.26 -16.41 23.48
C ILE A 353 -13.09 -16.20 24.74
N ASP A 354 -13.28 -17.24 25.55
CA ASP A 354 -14.06 -17.11 26.79
C ASP A 354 -13.42 -16.11 27.76
N VAL A 355 -12.09 -16.12 27.87
CA VAL A 355 -11.35 -15.14 28.68
C VAL A 355 -11.51 -13.73 28.12
N ALA A 356 -11.41 -13.54 26.80
CA ALA A 356 -11.61 -12.26 26.17
C ALA A 356 -13.04 -11.71 26.41
N GLN A 357 -14.06 -12.57 26.34
CA GLN A 357 -15.44 -12.21 26.67
C GLN A 357 -15.59 -11.81 28.14
N GLN A 358 -14.99 -12.54 29.07
CA GLN A 358 -15.01 -12.17 30.50
C GLN A 358 -14.30 -10.85 30.76
N LEU A 359 -13.14 -10.63 30.12
CA LEU A 359 -12.38 -9.39 30.24
C LEU A 359 -13.13 -8.18 29.64
N THR A 360 -14.02 -8.39 28.66
CA THR A 360 -14.82 -7.31 28.03
C THR A 360 -16.28 -7.31 28.48
N SER A 361 -16.58 -8.04 29.55
CA SER A 361 -17.89 -8.06 30.17
C SER A 361 -18.20 -6.74 30.89
N LYS A 362 -19.49 -6.48 31.10
CA LYS A 362 -20.00 -5.30 31.82
C LYS A 362 -19.42 -5.23 33.23
N GLU A 363 -19.39 -6.36 33.90
CA GLU A 363 -18.88 -6.51 35.26
C GLU A 363 -17.39 -6.16 35.32
N MET A 364 -16.60 -6.66 34.37
CA MET A 364 -15.17 -6.36 34.34
C MET A 364 -14.88 -4.92 33.93
N GLU A 365 -15.64 -4.35 32.99
CA GLU A 365 -15.54 -2.92 32.64
C GLU A 365 -15.83 -2.02 33.85
N LEU A 366 -16.85 -2.35 34.65
CA LEU A 366 -17.17 -1.63 35.89
C LEU A 366 -16.06 -1.77 36.95
N ILE A 367 -15.49 -2.97 37.12
CA ILE A 367 -14.37 -3.20 38.05
C ILE A 367 -13.15 -2.38 37.63
N ARG A 368 -12.80 -2.37 36.34
CA ARG A 368 -11.71 -1.53 35.84
C ARG A 368 -12.02 -0.05 36.07
N ALA A 369 -13.25 0.40 35.82
CA ALA A 369 -13.62 1.79 36.06
C ALA A 369 -13.46 2.20 37.52
N GLU A 370 -13.90 1.37 38.46
CA GLU A 370 -13.76 1.62 39.89
C GLU A 370 -12.30 1.63 40.36
N ARG A 371 -11.48 0.69 39.88
CA ARG A 371 -10.12 0.47 40.37
C ARG A 371 -9.07 1.32 39.67
N LEU A 372 -9.26 1.59 38.37
CA LEU A 372 -8.29 2.29 37.52
C LEU A 372 -8.77 3.66 37.06
N GLY A 373 -10.04 4.01 37.25
CA GLY A 373 -10.62 5.19 36.59
C GLY A 373 -10.78 5.01 35.08
N SER A 374 -10.72 3.78 34.56
CA SER A 374 -10.94 3.53 33.13
C SER A 374 -12.37 3.88 32.74
N ILE A 375 -12.57 4.33 31.50
CA ILE A 375 -13.90 4.69 31.03
C ILE A 375 -14.49 3.51 30.26
N PRO A 376 -15.67 3.00 30.66
CA PRO A 376 -16.30 1.89 29.99
C PRO A 376 -16.79 2.31 28.61
N THR A 377 -16.97 1.32 27.76
CA THR A 377 -17.42 1.46 26.36
C THR A 377 -18.95 1.52 26.24
N PHE A 378 -19.66 1.70 27.36
CA PHE A 378 -21.12 1.66 27.38
C PHE A 378 -21.75 2.80 26.58
N ASN A 379 -22.92 2.55 26.00
CA ASN A 379 -23.76 3.64 25.52
C ASN A 379 -24.35 4.42 26.71
N ILE A 380 -23.69 5.52 27.07
CA ILE A 380 -24.09 6.39 28.20
C ILE A 380 -25.41 7.12 27.95
N GLN A 381 -25.86 7.24 26.69
CA GLN A 381 -27.16 7.84 26.38
C GLN A 381 -28.33 6.94 26.82
N MET A 382 -28.11 5.61 26.91
CA MET A 382 -29.10 4.64 27.37
C MET A 382 -29.21 4.59 28.91
N ASN A 383 -29.69 5.68 29.51
CA ASN A 383 -29.78 5.85 30.97
C ASN A 383 -30.62 4.77 31.68
N ASP A 384 -31.46 4.01 30.99
CA ASP A 384 -32.37 3.04 31.62
C ASP A 384 -31.70 1.75 32.08
N LYS A 385 -30.50 1.44 31.58
CA LYS A 385 -29.79 0.20 31.91
C LYS A 385 -29.07 0.30 33.27
N ASN A 386 -29.25 -0.71 34.13
CA ASN A 386 -28.74 -0.71 35.51
C ASN A 386 -27.22 -0.50 35.61
N TYR A 387 -26.43 -1.07 34.69
CA TYR A 387 -24.98 -0.92 34.70
C TYR A 387 -24.52 0.49 34.32
N VAL A 388 -25.23 1.19 33.42
CA VAL A 388 -24.97 2.60 33.08
C VAL A 388 -25.28 3.48 34.29
N LYS A 389 -26.42 3.24 34.95
CA LYS A 389 -26.78 3.95 36.19
C LYS A 389 -25.73 3.76 37.27
N SER A 390 -25.28 2.52 37.48
CA SER A 390 -24.23 2.21 38.45
C SER A 390 -22.95 2.99 38.17
N TYR A 391 -22.45 2.97 36.92
CA TYR A 391 -21.26 3.73 36.55
C TYR A 391 -21.44 5.24 36.76
N CYS A 392 -22.53 5.81 36.27
CA CYS A 392 -22.79 7.25 36.35
C CYS A 392 -23.08 7.76 37.77
N GLN A 393 -23.48 6.89 38.71
CA GLN A 393 -23.62 7.26 40.12
C GLN A 393 -22.25 7.52 40.77
N TYR A 394 -21.25 6.69 40.48
CA TYR A 394 -19.90 6.85 41.01
C TYR A 394 -19.05 7.84 40.21
N ASN A 395 -19.31 7.98 38.90
CA ASN A 395 -18.54 8.83 37.98
C ASN A 395 -19.44 9.89 37.31
N SER A 396 -20.20 10.64 38.12
CA SER A 396 -21.22 11.57 37.64
C SER A 396 -20.67 12.67 36.74
N GLU A 397 -19.48 13.19 37.05
CA GLU A 397 -18.84 14.24 36.25
C GLU A 397 -18.44 13.73 34.85
N ILE A 398 -17.69 12.64 34.77
CA ILE A 398 -17.31 12.02 33.49
C ILE A 398 -18.54 11.63 32.67
N CYS A 399 -19.56 11.04 33.31
CA CYS A 399 -20.82 10.70 32.65
C CYS A 399 -21.55 11.93 32.10
N SER A 400 -21.48 13.08 32.79
CA SER A 400 -22.06 14.33 32.28
C SER A 400 -21.32 14.88 31.06
N LEU A 401 -19.99 14.73 31.03
CA LEU A 401 -19.16 15.16 29.90
C LEU A 401 -19.38 14.24 28.69
N LEU A 402 -19.38 12.92 28.89
CA LEU A 402 -19.67 11.94 27.82
C LEU A 402 -21.03 12.17 27.15
N LYS A 403 -22.04 12.65 27.89
CA LYS A 403 -23.36 12.96 27.32
C LYS A 403 -23.37 14.18 26.40
N LYS A 404 -22.48 15.14 26.64
CA LYS A 404 -22.37 16.38 25.87
C LYS A 404 -21.39 16.27 24.70
N MET A 405 -20.40 15.41 24.83
CA MET A 405 -19.30 15.27 23.89
C MET A 405 -19.76 14.85 22.49
N LYS A 406 -19.16 15.47 21.48
CA LYS A 406 -19.30 15.16 20.06
C LYS A 406 -18.03 14.47 19.58
N PRO A 407 -18.08 13.15 19.34
CA PRO A 407 -16.88 12.38 19.03
C PRO A 407 -16.39 12.61 17.60
N ILE A 408 -15.08 12.76 17.45
CA ILE A 408 -14.37 12.78 16.17
C ILE A 408 -13.74 11.41 15.95
N ASN A 409 -13.99 10.80 14.79
CA ASN A 409 -13.28 9.60 14.35
C ASN A 409 -12.14 9.96 13.39
N ILE A 410 -10.93 10.01 13.93
CA ILE A 410 -9.75 10.48 13.20
C ILE A 410 -9.37 9.62 11.99
N LYS A 411 -9.72 8.32 11.99
CA LYS A 411 -9.43 7.43 10.84
C LYS A 411 -10.32 7.73 9.65
N GLU A 412 -11.61 8.00 9.88
CA GLU A 412 -12.58 8.29 8.82
C GLU A 412 -12.29 9.63 8.15
N ILE A 413 -11.71 10.55 8.90
CA ILE A 413 -11.16 11.81 8.43
C ILE A 413 -10.16 11.57 7.28
N PHE A 414 -9.14 10.74 7.44
CA PHE A 414 -8.14 10.53 6.38
C PHE A 414 -8.52 9.49 5.32
N LYS A 415 -9.77 9.02 5.30
CA LYS A 415 -10.20 7.89 4.48
C LYS A 415 -10.72 8.34 3.12
N SER A 416 -10.20 7.72 2.06
CA SER A 416 -10.76 7.80 0.71
C SER A 416 -10.40 6.53 -0.08
N SER A 417 -10.91 6.38 -1.30
CA SER A 417 -10.61 5.19 -2.13
C SER A 417 -9.11 5.03 -2.43
N ASP A 418 -8.40 6.14 -2.56
CA ASP A 418 -6.98 6.19 -2.96
C ASP A 418 -6.09 6.69 -1.80
N SER A 419 -6.64 6.85 -0.59
CA SER A 419 -5.90 7.44 0.52
C SER A 419 -4.74 6.58 0.96
N ALA A 420 -3.78 7.19 1.65
CA ALA A 420 -2.75 6.44 2.35
C ALA A 420 -3.40 5.64 3.48
N PRO A 421 -2.87 4.46 3.83
CA PRO A 421 -3.27 3.79 5.06
C PRO A 421 -3.08 4.75 6.24
N PHE A 422 -4.00 4.73 7.21
CA PHE A 422 -3.93 5.63 8.36
C PHE A 422 -2.63 5.46 9.15
N MET A 423 -2.02 4.27 9.15
CA MET A 423 -0.71 4.03 9.75
C MET A 423 0.39 4.93 9.16
N GLU A 424 0.35 5.19 7.84
CA GLU A 424 1.30 6.12 7.20
C GLU A 424 1.00 7.56 7.61
N VAL A 425 -0.27 7.93 7.73
CA VAL A 425 -0.70 9.27 8.17
C VAL A 425 -0.28 9.54 9.61
N ARG A 426 -0.63 8.63 10.54
CA ARG A 426 -0.25 8.68 11.96
C ARG A 426 1.26 8.82 12.13
N PHE A 427 2.03 8.19 11.25
CA PHE A 427 3.48 8.26 11.29
C PHE A 427 4.05 9.60 10.80
N TYR A 428 3.67 10.03 9.60
CA TYR A 428 4.30 11.17 8.92
C TYR A 428 3.67 12.50 9.27
N LEU A 429 2.34 12.58 9.33
CA LEU A 429 1.66 13.86 9.43
C LEU A 429 2.05 14.67 10.68
N PRO A 430 2.21 14.08 11.88
CA PRO A 430 2.62 14.84 13.07
C PRO A 430 3.98 15.54 12.91
N GLU A 431 4.98 14.84 12.33
CA GLU A 431 6.30 15.42 12.07
C GLU A 431 6.21 16.57 11.07
N ASN A 432 5.39 16.41 10.02
CA ASN A 432 5.16 17.45 9.02
C ASN A 432 4.43 18.68 9.58
N ILE A 433 3.49 18.47 10.50
CA ILE A 433 2.84 19.56 11.24
C ILE A 433 3.93 20.32 12.02
N LYS A 434 4.77 19.60 12.76
CA LYS A 434 5.87 20.20 13.54
C LYS A 434 6.81 21.03 12.66
N GLU A 435 7.31 20.47 11.55
CA GLU A 435 8.20 21.15 10.60
C GLU A 435 7.55 22.40 9.98
N PHE A 436 6.25 22.37 9.69
CA PHE A 436 5.49 23.53 9.22
C PHE A 436 5.37 24.62 10.29
N LEU A 437 5.10 24.23 11.54
CA LEU A 437 4.97 25.16 12.66
C LEU A 437 6.28 25.91 12.94
N ILE A 438 7.44 25.23 12.89
CA ILE A 438 8.76 25.88 13.06
C ILE A 438 9.24 26.62 11.80
N GLY A 439 8.58 26.43 10.66
CA GLY A 439 8.87 27.12 9.41
C GLY A 439 9.95 26.45 8.55
N GLU A 440 10.30 25.20 8.83
CA GLU A 440 11.16 24.38 7.94
C GLU A 440 10.43 24.00 6.66
N LYS A 441 9.12 23.75 6.75
CA LYS A 441 8.23 23.55 5.60
C LYS A 441 7.37 24.78 5.35
N ASN A 442 7.27 25.19 4.09
CA ASN A 442 6.36 26.26 3.71
C ASN A 442 4.92 25.74 3.55
N LEU A 443 3.97 26.68 3.45
CA LEU A 443 2.54 26.36 3.33
C LEU A 443 2.19 25.51 2.10
N LYS A 444 2.94 25.67 1.00
CA LYS A 444 2.74 24.91 -0.23
C LYS A 444 3.20 23.47 -0.08
N GLU A 445 4.35 23.26 0.56
CA GLU A 445 4.88 21.93 0.89
C GLU A 445 3.93 21.20 1.83
N PHE A 446 3.55 21.82 2.95
CA PHE A 446 2.60 21.22 3.89
C PHE A 446 1.26 20.89 3.23
N GLY A 447 0.70 21.81 2.42
CA GLY A 447 -0.50 21.54 1.63
C GLY A 447 -0.34 20.39 0.62
N SER A 448 0.84 20.22 0.02
CA SER A 448 1.14 19.08 -0.86
C SER A 448 1.14 17.76 -0.08
N ILE A 449 1.65 17.74 1.14
CA ILE A 449 1.69 16.54 1.99
C ILE A 449 0.29 16.09 2.35
N ILE A 450 -0.55 17.03 2.81
CA ILE A 450 -1.98 16.76 3.05
C ILE A 450 -2.67 16.24 1.78
N SER A 451 -2.38 16.84 0.62
CA SER A 451 -2.88 16.38 -0.68
C SER A 451 -2.41 14.97 -1.07
N ASN A 452 -1.16 14.60 -0.75
CA ASN A 452 -0.60 13.28 -1.04
C ASN A 452 -1.27 12.17 -0.20
N ILE A 453 -1.85 12.51 0.96
CA ILE A 453 -2.65 11.54 1.71
C ILE A 453 -3.83 11.07 0.85
N LYS A 454 -4.51 11.97 0.12
CA LYS A 454 -5.67 11.65 -0.73
C LYS A 454 -5.28 11.14 -2.11
N TYR A 455 -4.41 11.86 -2.79
CA TYR A 455 -4.19 11.70 -4.22
C TYR A 455 -2.88 11.01 -4.50
N LEU A 456 -2.92 10.07 -5.45
CA LEU A 456 -1.72 9.64 -6.16
C LEU A 456 -1.20 10.80 -7.03
N ILE A 457 0.10 10.80 -7.29
CA ILE A 457 0.76 11.86 -8.08
C ILE A 457 0.06 12.13 -9.43
N MET A 458 -0.46 11.07 -10.06
CA MET A 458 -1.12 11.17 -11.36
C MET A 458 -2.59 11.62 -11.27
N ASP A 459 -3.23 11.46 -10.11
CA ASP A 459 -4.62 11.84 -9.91
C ASP A 459 -4.78 13.28 -9.42
N LYS A 460 -3.68 13.92 -9.02
CA LYS A 460 -3.71 15.31 -8.57
C LYS A 460 -4.29 16.22 -9.67
N PRO A 461 -5.25 17.12 -9.33
CA PRO A 461 -5.88 18.01 -10.31
C PRO A 461 -4.88 18.84 -11.14
N GLU A 462 -3.83 19.32 -10.49
CA GLU A 462 -2.72 20.08 -11.10
C GLU A 462 -1.92 19.29 -12.16
N ASN A 463 -1.89 17.96 -12.05
CA ASN A 463 -1.13 17.10 -12.96
C ASN A 463 -1.98 16.55 -14.13
N LYS A 464 -3.30 16.70 -14.07
CA LYS A 464 -4.25 16.16 -15.06
C LYS A 464 -3.97 16.68 -16.48
N TYR A 465 -3.64 17.96 -16.63
CA TYR A 465 -3.29 18.55 -17.93
C TYR A 465 -2.04 17.91 -18.54
N TYR A 466 -0.98 17.73 -17.76
CA TYR A 466 0.27 17.11 -18.22
C TYR A 466 0.05 15.66 -18.66
N LEU A 467 -0.80 14.91 -17.96
CA LEU A 467 -1.15 13.55 -18.36
C LEU A 467 -1.97 13.50 -19.64
N ILE A 468 -2.98 14.35 -19.77
CA ILE A 468 -3.83 14.37 -20.97
C ILE A 468 -3.00 14.76 -22.19
N PHE A 469 -2.32 15.91 -22.14
CA PHE A 469 -1.61 16.46 -23.29
C PHE A 469 -0.26 15.78 -23.55
N GLY A 470 0.52 15.57 -22.50
CA GLY A 470 1.87 15.00 -22.61
C GLY A 470 1.86 13.50 -22.88
N PHE A 471 0.81 12.78 -22.46
CA PHE A 471 0.83 11.31 -22.49
C PHE A 471 -0.35 10.69 -23.24
N TYR A 472 -1.61 11.03 -22.92
CA TYR A 472 -2.77 10.37 -23.54
C TYR A 472 -2.97 10.73 -25.01
N ILE A 473 -2.92 12.02 -25.36
CA ILE A 473 -3.03 12.49 -26.75
C ILE A 473 -1.88 11.91 -27.58
N LEU A 474 -0.67 11.90 -27.04
CA LEU A 474 0.51 11.35 -27.71
C LEU A 474 0.35 9.86 -28.02
N THR A 475 -0.12 9.08 -27.04
CA THR A 475 -0.42 7.65 -27.20
C THR A 475 -1.46 7.42 -28.29
N LEU A 476 -2.53 8.23 -28.32
CA LEU A 476 -3.60 8.14 -29.31
C LEU A 476 -3.10 8.45 -30.73
N VAL A 477 -2.33 9.53 -30.90
CA VAL A 477 -1.77 9.94 -32.20
C VAL A 477 -0.85 8.86 -32.75
N PHE A 478 0.07 8.34 -31.93
CA PHE A 478 1.02 7.34 -32.41
C PHE A 478 0.41 5.95 -32.59
N SER A 479 -0.60 5.58 -31.79
CA SER A 479 -1.39 4.38 -32.05
C SER A 479 -2.12 4.49 -33.39
N SER A 480 -2.71 5.65 -33.69
CA SER A 480 -3.38 5.90 -34.98
C SER A 480 -2.40 5.83 -36.15
N LEU A 481 -1.19 6.38 -36.00
CA LEU A 481 -0.12 6.25 -36.99
C LEU A 481 0.31 4.79 -37.19
N THR A 482 0.38 4.00 -36.12
CA THR A 482 0.71 2.57 -36.18
C THR A 482 -0.38 1.77 -36.91
N VAL A 483 -1.66 2.09 -36.67
CA VAL A 483 -2.80 1.54 -37.42
C VAL A 483 -2.71 1.90 -38.91
N TYR A 484 -2.33 3.14 -39.24
CA TYR A 484 -2.10 3.53 -40.63
C TYR A 484 -0.97 2.71 -41.28
N ILE A 485 0.12 2.43 -40.55
CA ILE A 485 1.17 1.55 -41.06
C ILE A 485 0.64 0.12 -41.27
N MET A 486 -0.19 -0.42 -40.37
CA MET A 486 -0.86 -1.72 -40.58
C MET A 486 -1.68 -1.76 -41.87
N TYR A 487 -2.39 -0.67 -42.17
CA TYR A 487 -3.11 -0.52 -43.43
C TYR A 487 -2.17 -0.55 -44.65
N LEU A 488 -1.04 0.16 -44.59
CA LEU A 488 -0.04 0.14 -45.67
C LEU A 488 0.58 -1.25 -45.87
N ILE A 489 0.89 -1.96 -44.79
CA ILE A 489 1.39 -3.36 -44.84
C ILE A 489 0.36 -4.25 -45.55
N TYR A 490 -0.93 -4.08 -45.24
CA TYR A 490 -2.00 -4.83 -45.88
C TYR A 490 -2.17 -4.48 -47.37
N LYS A 491 -2.05 -3.20 -47.72
CA LYS A 491 -2.13 -2.70 -49.10
C LYS A 491 -1.00 -3.25 -49.97
N TYR A 492 0.25 -3.20 -49.48
CA TYR A 492 1.44 -3.62 -50.22
C TYR A 492 1.88 -5.07 -49.94
N ARG A 493 0.98 -5.91 -49.40
CA ARG A 493 1.29 -7.28 -48.96
C ARG A 493 1.84 -8.20 -50.05
N ASN A 494 1.53 -7.90 -51.32
CA ASN A 494 1.95 -8.71 -52.46
C ASN A 494 3.36 -8.37 -52.95
N ASN A 495 3.88 -7.17 -52.62
CA ASN A 495 5.20 -6.73 -53.05
C ASN A 495 6.29 -7.62 -52.45
N SER A 496 7.28 -7.98 -53.29
CA SER A 496 8.37 -8.90 -52.93
C SER A 496 9.13 -8.48 -51.66
N ASN A 497 9.31 -7.18 -51.42
CA ASN A 497 10.05 -6.64 -50.27
C ASN A 497 9.31 -6.79 -48.93
N ILE A 498 8.00 -7.02 -48.96
CA ILE A 498 7.15 -7.18 -47.76
C ILE A 498 6.71 -8.63 -47.61
N LYS A 499 6.44 -9.33 -48.72
CA LYS A 499 5.91 -10.70 -48.74
C LYS A 499 6.77 -11.69 -47.95
N TYR A 500 8.11 -11.59 -48.01
CA TYR A 500 8.99 -12.51 -47.28
C TYR A 500 8.97 -12.33 -45.76
N LEU A 501 8.59 -11.15 -45.27
CA LEU A 501 8.42 -10.88 -43.83
C LEU A 501 7.10 -11.41 -43.26
N SER A 502 6.22 -11.99 -44.08
CA SER A 502 4.86 -12.37 -43.69
C SER A 502 4.03 -11.16 -43.21
N PRO A 503 3.34 -10.45 -44.13
CA PRO A 503 2.57 -9.24 -43.82
C PRO A 503 1.62 -9.39 -42.62
N GLY A 504 1.01 -10.56 -42.43
CA GLY A 504 0.12 -10.78 -41.28
C GLY A 504 0.87 -10.89 -39.94
N PHE A 505 2.07 -11.48 -39.88
CA PHE A 505 2.89 -11.43 -38.66
C PHE A 505 3.39 -10.01 -38.38
N CYS A 506 3.73 -9.24 -39.42
CA CYS A 506 4.02 -7.82 -39.29
C CYS A 506 2.85 -7.03 -38.66
N ASN A 507 1.61 -7.29 -39.09
CA ASN A 507 0.44 -6.67 -38.48
C ASN A 507 0.23 -7.07 -37.01
N ILE A 508 0.51 -8.33 -36.63
CA ILE A 508 0.45 -8.77 -35.22
C ILE A 508 1.51 -8.05 -34.39
N ILE A 509 2.73 -7.86 -34.92
CA ILE A 509 3.79 -7.09 -34.23
C ILE A 509 3.35 -5.65 -34.00
N MET A 510 2.76 -5.01 -35.02
CA MET A 510 2.27 -3.63 -34.91
C MET A 510 1.11 -3.52 -33.91
N LEU A 511 0.24 -4.52 -33.83
CA LEU A 511 -0.76 -4.62 -32.77
C LEU A 511 -0.11 -4.72 -31.39
N GLY A 512 0.94 -5.53 -31.24
CA GLY A 512 1.75 -5.59 -30.03
C GLY A 512 2.37 -4.24 -29.66
N PHE A 513 2.86 -3.47 -30.64
CA PHE A 513 3.35 -2.11 -30.39
C PHE A 513 2.27 -1.17 -29.90
N ILE A 514 1.06 -1.22 -30.46
CA ILE A 514 -0.08 -0.45 -29.96
C ILE A 514 -0.38 -0.85 -28.50
N MET A 515 -0.41 -2.16 -28.21
CA MET A 515 -0.64 -2.66 -26.87
C MET A 515 0.43 -2.19 -25.88
N CYS A 516 1.72 -2.20 -26.27
CA CYS A 516 2.81 -1.62 -25.51
C CYS A 516 2.62 -0.12 -25.26
N MET A 517 2.28 0.68 -26.28
CA MET A 517 2.06 2.12 -26.09
C MET A 517 0.90 2.41 -25.13
N ILE A 518 -0.14 1.58 -25.12
CA ILE A 518 -1.30 1.71 -24.23
C ILE A 518 -1.00 1.19 -22.80
N SER A 519 -0.08 0.24 -22.62
CA SER A 519 0.21 -0.39 -21.32
C SER A 519 0.46 0.61 -20.17
N PRO A 520 1.31 1.66 -20.31
CA PRO A 520 1.52 2.60 -19.23
C PRO A 520 0.29 3.47 -18.93
N VAL A 521 -0.63 3.66 -19.88
CA VAL A 521 -1.93 4.32 -19.63
C VAL A 521 -2.78 3.47 -18.70
N ILE A 522 -2.87 2.16 -18.98
CA ILE A 522 -3.64 1.25 -18.13
C ILE A 522 -2.97 1.11 -16.76
N ASN A 523 -1.63 1.01 -16.73
CA ASN A 523 -0.87 0.86 -15.49
C ASN A 523 -1.02 2.05 -14.54
N ASN A 524 -0.97 3.29 -15.06
CA ASN A 524 -1.16 4.48 -14.23
C ASN A 524 -2.58 4.60 -13.65
N ASN A 525 -3.57 3.91 -14.23
CA ASN A 525 -4.96 3.89 -13.76
C ASN A 525 -5.30 2.62 -12.95
N CYS A 526 -4.30 1.77 -12.62
CA CYS A 526 -4.51 0.54 -11.87
C CYS A 526 -4.59 0.84 -10.36
N LYS A 527 -5.81 0.79 -9.80
CA LYS A 527 -6.10 1.12 -8.41
C LYS A 527 -6.67 -0.04 -7.59
N SER A 528 -6.99 -1.16 -8.23
CA SER A 528 -7.58 -2.33 -7.56
C SER A 528 -6.87 -3.62 -7.93
N ALA A 529 -6.95 -4.61 -7.04
CA ALA A 529 -6.45 -5.96 -7.28
C ALA A 529 -7.07 -6.60 -8.55
N PHE A 530 -8.33 -6.32 -8.84
CA PHE A 530 -8.98 -6.81 -10.06
C PHE A 530 -8.38 -6.20 -11.33
N GLN A 531 -8.16 -4.88 -11.35
CA GLN A 531 -7.48 -4.22 -12.46
C GLN A 531 -6.04 -4.74 -12.63
N ALA A 532 -5.34 -5.01 -11.53
CA ALA A 532 -4.00 -5.61 -11.55
C ALA A 532 -3.99 -6.98 -12.24
N LYS A 533 -4.98 -7.85 -11.96
CA LYS A 533 -5.13 -9.16 -12.62
C LYS A 533 -5.34 -9.01 -14.12
N ILE A 534 -6.21 -8.09 -14.55
CA ILE A 534 -6.44 -7.80 -15.97
C ILE A 534 -5.17 -7.30 -16.63
N LEU A 535 -4.47 -6.36 -15.97
CA LEU A 535 -3.23 -5.78 -16.48
C LEU A 535 -2.12 -6.83 -16.62
N PHE A 536 -2.02 -7.78 -15.70
CA PHE A 536 -1.09 -8.91 -15.82
C PHE A 536 -1.39 -9.78 -17.05
N ILE A 537 -2.66 -10.14 -17.28
CA ILE A 537 -3.06 -10.90 -18.48
C ILE A 537 -2.75 -10.08 -19.75
N TYR A 538 -3.07 -8.79 -19.72
CA TYR A 538 -2.79 -7.86 -20.82
C TYR A 538 -1.30 -7.78 -21.15
N ASP A 539 -0.44 -7.64 -20.14
CA ASP A 539 1.02 -7.55 -20.31
C ASP A 539 1.61 -8.87 -20.86
N MET A 540 1.03 -10.01 -20.50
CA MET A 540 1.43 -11.32 -21.04
C MET A 540 1.02 -11.49 -22.50
N ILE A 541 -0.22 -11.15 -22.86
CA ILE A 541 -0.70 -11.15 -24.25
C ILE A 541 0.15 -10.20 -25.10
N ASN A 542 0.41 -9.00 -24.58
CA ASN A 542 1.23 -7.99 -25.23
C ASN A 542 2.65 -8.52 -25.52
N THR A 543 3.30 -9.08 -24.49
CA THR A 543 4.64 -9.65 -24.60
C THR A 543 4.70 -10.75 -25.67
N VAL A 544 3.75 -11.70 -25.68
CA VAL A 544 3.71 -12.77 -26.68
C VAL A 544 3.41 -12.24 -28.09
N SER A 545 2.47 -11.30 -28.22
CA SER A 545 2.07 -10.72 -29.51
C SER A 545 3.20 -9.94 -30.18
N PHE A 546 4.11 -9.38 -29.40
CA PHE A 546 5.29 -8.71 -29.91
C PHE A 546 6.46 -9.68 -30.20
N PHE A 547 6.89 -10.48 -29.22
CA PHE A 547 8.12 -11.27 -29.34
C PHE A 547 7.98 -12.51 -30.22
N LEU A 548 6.85 -13.23 -30.12
CA LEU A 548 6.70 -14.52 -30.80
C LEU A 548 6.64 -14.36 -32.34
N PRO A 549 5.88 -13.41 -32.92
CA PRO A 549 5.89 -13.22 -34.36
C PRO A 549 7.27 -12.80 -34.91
N MET A 550 8.03 -11.98 -34.17
CA MET A 550 9.41 -11.64 -34.55
C MET A 550 10.31 -12.87 -34.62
N PHE A 551 10.20 -13.76 -33.63
CA PHE A 551 10.90 -15.04 -33.64
C PHE A 551 10.49 -15.90 -34.83
N LEU A 552 9.19 -16.02 -35.12
CA LEU A 552 8.68 -16.82 -36.25
C LEU A 552 9.12 -16.28 -37.62
N ILE A 553 9.16 -14.96 -37.81
CA ILE A 553 9.69 -14.33 -39.03
C ILE A 553 11.18 -14.68 -39.17
N THR A 554 11.96 -14.53 -38.10
CA THR A 554 13.40 -14.80 -38.13
C THR A 554 13.69 -16.29 -38.35
N PHE A 555 12.87 -17.18 -37.77
CA PHE A 555 12.91 -18.62 -37.99
C PHE A 555 12.59 -18.99 -39.44
N ARG A 556 11.54 -18.40 -40.01
CA ARG A 556 11.20 -18.57 -41.42
C ARG A 556 12.35 -18.13 -42.32
N ILE A 557 12.93 -16.96 -42.08
CA ILE A 557 14.07 -16.44 -42.84
C ILE A 557 15.27 -17.40 -42.75
N TYR A 558 15.59 -17.88 -41.54
CA TYR A 558 16.66 -18.85 -41.34
C TYR A 558 16.46 -20.14 -42.15
N LEU A 559 15.24 -20.69 -42.14
CA LEU A 559 14.91 -21.90 -42.91
C LEU A 559 15.06 -21.70 -44.42
N ILE A 560 14.69 -20.52 -44.94
CA ILE A 560 14.86 -20.17 -46.36
C ILE A 560 16.35 -20.15 -46.73
N TYR A 561 17.23 -19.61 -45.87
CA TYR A 561 18.66 -19.45 -46.19
C TYR A 561 19.54 -20.66 -45.87
N SER A 562 19.18 -21.48 -44.89
CA SER A 562 20.03 -22.57 -44.38
C SER A 562 20.20 -23.71 -45.40
N ASN A 563 19.33 -23.85 -46.41
CA ASN A 563 19.36 -24.89 -47.47
C ASN A 563 19.57 -26.35 -46.98
N LYS A 564 19.51 -26.61 -45.66
CA LYS A 564 19.82 -27.90 -45.04
C LYS A 564 18.70 -28.93 -45.16
N THR A 565 17.61 -28.63 -45.85
CA THR A 565 16.61 -29.63 -46.18
C THR A 565 16.54 -29.80 -47.69
N LYS A 566 17.27 -30.80 -48.21
CA LYS A 566 17.01 -31.43 -49.53
C LYS A 566 15.64 -32.16 -49.56
N ILE A 567 14.79 -31.92 -48.58
CA ILE A 567 13.44 -32.46 -48.45
C ILE A 567 12.51 -31.32 -48.84
N THR A 568 11.49 -31.63 -49.62
CA THR A 568 10.36 -30.82 -50.10
C THR A 568 9.54 -30.15 -48.99
N PHE A 569 10.20 -29.46 -48.06
CA PHE A 569 9.59 -28.71 -46.96
C PHE A 569 9.26 -27.26 -47.33
N GLY A 570 9.71 -26.76 -48.49
CA GLY A 570 9.29 -25.48 -49.05
C GLY A 570 7.76 -25.40 -49.25
N ASN A 571 7.09 -26.53 -49.49
CA ASN A 571 5.62 -26.64 -49.57
C ASN A 571 4.95 -26.91 -48.19
N LYS A 572 5.70 -27.21 -47.13
CA LYS A 572 5.18 -27.54 -45.78
C LYS A 572 5.31 -26.41 -44.75
N LEU A 573 6.03 -25.34 -45.04
CA LEU A 573 6.01 -24.12 -44.21
C LEU A 573 4.89 -23.16 -44.67
N ASP A 574 3.68 -23.71 -44.78
CA ASP A 574 2.49 -22.91 -45.05
C ASP A 574 2.29 -21.95 -43.86
N ASN A 575 2.05 -20.66 -44.16
CA ASN A 575 1.74 -19.63 -43.17
C ASN A 575 0.67 -20.13 -42.18
N LYS A 576 -0.27 -20.98 -42.65
CA LYS A 576 -1.28 -21.63 -41.82
C LYS A 576 -0.71 -22.37 -40.60
N HIS A 577 0.38 -23.12 -40.76
CA HIS A 577 1.00 -23.87 -39.65
C HIS A 577 1.70 -22.94 -38.66
N LEU A 578 2.35 -21.88 -39.14
CA LEU A 578 2.97 -20.87 -38.27
C LEU A 578 1.90 -20.10 -37.49
N TYR A 579 0.76 -19.77 -38.12
CA TYR A 579 -0.37 -19.15 -37.44
C TYR A 579 -0.99 -20.10 -36.42
N LEU A 580 -1.18 -21.38 -36.76
CA LEU A 580 -1.66 -22.38 -35.80
C LEU A 580 -0.74 -22.49 -34.59
N PHE A 581 0.58 -22.55 -34.82
CA PHE A 581 1.57 -22.57 -33.74
C PHE A 581 1.50 -21.30 -32.88
N PHE A 582 1.46 -20.12 -33.51
CA PHE A 582 1.28 -18.84 -32.80
C PHE A 582 0.02 -18.84 -31.94
N SER A 583 -1.13 -19.26 -32.50
CA SER A 583 -2.40 -19.34 -31.78
C SER A 583 -2.37 -20.31 -30.60
N LEU A 584 -1.72 -21.47 -30.75
CA LEU A 584 -1.55 -22.45 -29.67
C LEU A 584 -0.70 -21.89 -28.51
N VAL A 585 0.42 -21.23 -28.81
CA VAL A 585 1.29 -20.62 -27.79
C VAL A 585 0.59 -19.44 -27.10
N LEU A 586 -0.13 -18.61 -27.86
CA LEU A 586 -0.91 -17.51 -27.31
C LEU A 586 -2.01 -18.02 -26.37
N ALA A 587 -2.79 -19.02 -26.81
CA ALA A 587 -3.83 -19.64 -26.00
C ALA A 587 -3.25 -20.27 -24.72
N SER A 588 -2.14 -20.99 -24.83
CA SER A 588 -1.45 -21.59 -23.67
C SER A 588 -0.98 -20.52 -22.68
N THR A 589 -0.48 -19.39 -23.19
CA THR A 589 -0.04 -18.27 -22.35
C THR A 589 -1.20 -17.61 -21.63
N VAL A 590 -2.33 -17.38 -22.32
CA VAL A 590 -3.54 -16.82 -21.71
C VAL A 590 -4.07 -17.73 -20.62
N ILE A 591 -4.16 -19.04 -20.87
CA ILE A 591 -4.58 -20.03 -19.86
C ILE A 591 -3.64 -20.00 -18.64
N TYR A 592 -2.33 -20.01 -18.88
CA TYR A 592 -1.33 -19.90 -17.82
C TYR A 592 -1.49 -18.61 -17.00
N SER A 593 -1.68 -17.46 -17.67
CA SER A 593 -1.90 -16.18 -17.01
C SER A 593 -3.18 -16.18 -16.16
N ILE A 594 -4.27 -16.74 -16.67
CA ILE A 594 -5.54 -16.87 -15.93
C ILE A 594 -5.33 -17.74 -14.68
N ILE A 595 -4.68 -18.90 -14.81
CA ILE A 595 -4.37 -19.78 -13.67
C ILE A 595 -3.57 -19.01 -12.61
N ASN A 596 -2.54 -18.26 -13.02
CA ASN A 596 -1.74 -17.45 -12.11
C ASN A 596 -2.57 -16.37 -11.39
N THR A 597 -3.57 -15.76 -12.03
CA THR A 597 -4.45 -14.78 -11.37
C THR A 597 -5.35 -15.37 -10.26
N PHE A 598 -5.52 -16.70 -10.25
CA PHE A 598 -6.20 -17.43 -9.20
C PHE A 598 -5.24 -18.02 -8.14
N VAL A 599 -4.03 -18.40 -8.55
CA VAL A 599 -3.02 -18.98 -7.65
C VAL A 599 -2.34 -17.90 -6.81
N TYR A 600 -1.96 -16.77 -7.42
CA TYR A 600 -1.24 -15.69 -6.75
C TYR A 600 -2.18 -14.59 -6.27
N ARG A 601 -1.77 -13.92 -5.20
CA ARG A 601 -2.47 -12.75 -4.66
C ARG A 601 -1.93 -11.51 -5.35
N TYR A 602 -2.85 -10.70 -5.87
CA TYR A 602 -2.57 -9.43 -6.53
C TYR A 602 -3.04 -8.30 -5.63
N TYR A 603 -2.21 -7.27 -5.51
CA TYR A 603 -2.50 -6.10 -4.71
C TYR A 603 -1.85 -4.86 -5.34
N VAL A 604 -2.27 -3.69 -4.89
CA VAL A 604 -1.71 -2.41 -5.34
C VAL A 604 -0.95 -1.79 -4.18
N ILE A 605 0.27 -1.36 -4.45
CA ILE A 605 1.16 -0.70 -3.50
C ILE A 605 1.39 0.74 -3.98
N SER A 606 1.29 1.73 -3.10
CA SER A 606 1.86 3.04 -3.31
C SER A 606 3.34 3.00 -2.97
N PHE A 607 4.18 3.19 -3.98
CA PHE A 607 5.60 3.45 -3.76
C PHE A 607 5.78 4.88 -3.26
N SER A 608 6.84 5.09 -2.46
CA SER A 608 7.14 6.33 -1.73
C SER A 608 6.12 6.59 -0.61
N ASN A 609 6.08 7.82 -0.09
CA ASN A 609 5.31 8.23 1.09
C ASN A 609 4.54 9.54 0.86
N ILE A 610 3.74 9.95 1.85
CA ILE A 610 2.99 11.22 1.82
C ILE A 610 3.87 12.48 1.82
N ASP A 611 5.13 12.42 2.28
CA ASP A 611 6.03 13.58 2.25
C ASP A 611 6.39 13.99 0.81
N ASN A 612 6.64 12.99 -0.01
CA ASN A 612 7.04 13.19 -1.40
C ASN A 612 5.81 13.12 -2.29
N HIS A 613 5.58 11.99 -2.95
CA HIS A 613 4.42 11.75 -3.80
C HIS A 613 4.15 10.24 -3.84
N ARG A 614 2.89 9.84 -3.72
CA ARG A 614 2.49 8.43 -3.81
C ARG A 614 2.21 8.03 -5.26
N ARG A 615 2.74 6.87 -5.67
CA ARG A 615 2.45 6.28 -6.99
C ARG A 615 1.99 4.84 -6.84
N ALA A 616 0.80 4.54 -7.35
CA ALA A 616 0.30 3.17 -7.41
C ALA A 616 1.10 2.32 -8.42
N ILE A 617 1.51 1.15 -7.96
CA ILE A 617 2.11 0.08 -8.75
C ILE A 617 1.43 -1.20 -8.31
N TYR A 618 1.06 -2.07 -9.25
CA TYR A 618 0.56 -3.38 -8.89
C TYR A 618 1.72 -4.35 -8.62
N ASP A 619 1.53 -5.22 -7.63
CA ASP A 619 2.46 -6.32 -7.34
C ASP A 619 1.68 -7.61 -7.08
N TYR A 620 2.38 -8.73 -7.08
CA TYR A 620 1.80 -10.03 -6.74
C TYR A 620 2.81 -10.95 -6.04
N SER A 621 2.31 -11.87 -5.23
CA SER A 621 3.16 -12.75 -4.42
C SER A 621 4.11 -13.58 -5.30
N ASN A 622 5.39 -13.66 -4.89
CA ASN A 622 6.47 -14.35 -5.62
C ASN A 622 6.79 -13.80 -7.04
N HIS A 623 6.38 -12.57 -7.37
CA HIS A 623 6.64 -11.94 -8.68
C HIS A 623 8.11 -12.04 -9.11
N LYS A 624 9.04 -11.78 -8.20
CA LYS A 624 10.48 -11.66 -8.54
C LYS A 624 10.98 -12.93 -9.24
N ILE A 625 10.75 -14.11 -8.68
CA ILE A 625 11.29 -15.37 -9.21
C ILE A 625 10.73 -15.65 -10.60
N VAL A 626 9.40 -15.55 -10.78
CA VAL A 626 8.74 -15.86 -12.06
C VAL A 626 9.22 -14.90 -13.16
N SER A 627 9.25 -13.60 -12.88
CA SER A 627 9.65 -12.58 -13.85
C SER A 627 11.13 -12.73 -14.26
N TRP A 628 12.03 -12.96 -13.29
CA TRP A 628 13.46 -13.17 -13.56
C TRP A 628 13.72 -14.44 -14.37
N VAL A 629 13.07 -15.56 -14.01
CA VAL A 629 13.23 -16.83 -14.74
C VAL A 629 12.75 -16.70 -16.17
N CYS A 630 11.55 -16.12 -16.39
CA CYS A 630 11.06 -15.89 -17.75
C CYS A 630 12.02 -14.99 -18.54
N MET A 631 12.48 -13.89 -17.95
CA MET A 631 13.39 -12.95 -18.60
C MET A 631 14.74 -13.59 -18.97
N ILE A 632 15.32 -14.41 -18.09
CA ILE A 632 16.57 -15.14 -18.34
C ILE A 632 16.37 -16.18 -19.45
N ILE A 633 15.26 -16.93 -19.43
CA ILE A 633 14.93 -17.88 -20.50
C ILE A 633 14.80 -17.15 -21.84
N TYR A 634 14.11 -16.01 -21.88
CA TYR A 634 14.00 -15.20 -23.09
C TYR A 634 15.37 -14.71 -23.57
N LEU A 635 16.17 -14.08 -22.70
CA LEU A 635 17.50 -13.58 -23.06
C LEU A 635 18.43 -14.69 -23.53
N THR A 636 18.40 -15.86 -22.90
CA THR A 636 19.24 -17.01 -23.28
C THR A 636 18.81 -17.60 -24.62
N LEU A 637 17.50 -17.77 -24.87
CA LEU A 637 16.99 -18.22 -26.17
C LEU A 637 17.37 -17.24 -27.29
N CYS A 638 17.29 -15.92 -27.03
CA CYS A 638 17.67 -14.88 -27.98
C CYS A 638 19.17 -14.93 -28.30
N ASN A 639 20.02 -14.99 -27.27
CA ASN A 639 21.47 -15.05 -27.43
C ASN A 639 21.93 -16.34 -28.12
N LEU A 640 21.36 -17.50 -27.76
CA LEU A 640 21.65 -18.78 -28.40
C LEU A 640 21.27 -18.76 -29.88
N TYR A 641 20.12 -18.16 -30.20
CA TYR A 641 19.64 -18.05 -31.57
C TYR A 641 20.48 -17.07 -32.41
N GLY A 642 20.81 -15.90 -31.86
CA GLY A 642 21.72 -14.92 -32.48
C GLY A 642 23.11 -15.50 -32.73
N TYR A 643 23.68 -16.21 -31.75
CA TYR A 643 25.00 -16.85 -31.87
C TYR A 643 25.02 -17.94 -32.95
N LYS A 644 24.00 -18.82 -32.98
CA LYS A 644 23.91 -19.90 -33.97
C LYS A 644 23.72 -19.36 -35.40
N ASN A 645 23.04 -18.22 -35.54
CA ASN A 645 22.74 -17.63 -36.84
C ASN A 645 23.84 -16.73 -37.42
N ARG A 646 24.75 -16.18 -36.58
CA ARG A 646 25.90 -15.40 -37.06
C ARG A 646 26.77 -16.15 -38.08
N LYS A 647 26.89 -17.49 -37.96
CA LYS A 647 27.67 -18.32 -38.90
C LYS A 647 26.92 -18.64 -40.20
N CYS A 648 25.59 -18.54 -40.22
CA CYS A 648 24.74 -18.99 -41.32
C CYS A 648 24.25 -17.81 -42.19
N LEU A 649 24.03 -16.63 -41.60
CA LEU A 649 23.60 -15.42 -42.28
C LEU A 649 24.81 -14.60 -42.78
N LYS A 650 25.43 -15.01 -43.89
CA LYS A 650 26.49 -14.22 -44.54
C LYS A 650 25.98 -12.94 -45.22
N THR A 651 24.67 -12.74 -45.28
CA THR A 651 24.01 -11.56 -45.87
C THR A 651 23.72 -10.50 -44.80
N ILE A 652 24.11 -9.26 -45.09
CA ILE A 652 23.95 -8.05 -44.26
C ILE A 652 22.54 -7.92 -43.65
N TRP A 653 21.52 -8.36 -44.38
CA TRP A 653 20.10 -8.22 -44.04
C TRP A 653 19.62 -9.07 -42.85
N GLY A 654 20.10 -10.31 -42.71
CA GLY A 654 19.70 -11.17 -41.59
C GLY A 654 20.31 -10.73 -40.25
N ILE A 655 21.51 -10.15 -40.32
CA ILE A 655 22.21 -9.57 -39.16
C ILE A 655 21.48 -8.31 -38.69
N GLN A 656 21.02 -7.46 -39.60
CA GLN A 656 20.26 -6.25 -39.26
C GLN A 656 18.96 -6.56 -38.49
N ILE A 657 18.21 -7.59 -38.89
CA ILE A 657 16.97 -8.00 -38.18
C ILE A 657 17.28 -8.52 -36.78
N CYS A 658 18.36 -9.30 -36.61
CA CYS A 658 18.76 -9.81 -35.29
C CYS A 658 19.26 -8.70 -34.36
N VAL A 659 20.08 -7.77 -34.85
CA VAL A 659 20.55 -6.61 -34.08
C VAL A 659 19.37 -5.71 -33.68
N TYR A 660 18.42 -5.52 -34.58
CA TYR A 660 17.21 -4.77 -34.31
C TYR A 660 16.32 -5.44 -33.26
N TYR A 661 16.18 -6.77 -33.33
CA TYR A 661 15.48 -7.55 -32.32
C TYR A 661 16.13 -7.38 -30.93
N ASP A 662 17.45 -7.57 -30.84
CA ASP A 662 18.22 -7.37 -29.60
C ASP A 662 18.08 -5.94 -29.05
N PHE A 663 18.06 -4.93 -29.92
CA PHE A 663 17.81 -3.54 -29.54
C PHE A 663 16.40 -3.34 -28.95
N CYS A 664 15.37 -3.89 -29.59
CA CYS A 664 13.99 -3.79 -29.09
C CYS A 664 13.83 -4.46 -27.72
N ILE A 665 14.45 -5.64 -27.53
CA ILE A 665 14.44 -6.33 -26.23
C ILE A 665 15.13 -5.45 -25.19
N SER A 666 16.34 -4.97 -25.52
CA SER A 666 17.15 -4.17 -24.61
C SER A 666 16.44 -2.90 -24.19
N CYS A 667 15.80 -2.20 -25.13
CA CYS A 667 14.97 -1.03 -24.82
C CYS A 667 13.76 -1.38 -23.95
N THR A 668 13.03 -2.45 -24.27
CA THR A 668 11.85 -2.85 -23.48
C THR A 668 12.23 -3.23 -22.05
N VAL A 669 13.34 -3.97 -21.90
CA VAL A 669 13.92 -4.36 -20.62
C VAL A 669 14.42 -3.14 -19.85
N PHE A 670 15.21 -2.28 -20.50
CA PHE A 670 15.75 -1.07 -19.89
C PHE A 670 14.62 -0.18 -19.39
N ILE A 671 13.55 -0.02 -20.17
CA ILE A 671 12.44 0.84 -19.78
C ILE A 671 11.61 0.19 -18.66
N LYS A 672 11.34 -1.13 -18.70
CA LYS A 672 10.70 -1.83 -17.57
C LYS A 672 11.54 -1.74 -16.28
N PHE A 673 12.87 -1.80 -16.39
CA PHE A 673 13.79 -1.59 -15.28
C PHE A 673 13.78 -0.14 -14.80
N TYR A 674 13.79 0.82 -15.73
CA TYR A 674 13.70 2.24 -15.44
C TYR A 674 12.38 2.59 -14.73
N TYR A 675 11.24 2.00 -15.13
CA TYR A 675 9.96 2.15 -14.43
C TYR A 675 9.97 1.63 -12.98
N LYS A 676 10.82 0.63 -12.67
CA LYS A 676 11.04 0.17 -11.29
C LYS A 676 11.92 1.13 -10.48
N LEU A 677 12.81 1.89 -11.13
CA LEU A 677 13.67 2.90 -10.49
C LEU A 677 13.04 4.31 -10.43
N LEU A 678 12.04 4.57 -11.27
CA LEU A 678 11.27 5.81 -11.37
C LEU A 678 10.41 6.20 -10.16
N PRO A 679 10.05 5.35 -9.18
CA PRO A 679 9.05 5.78 -8.23
C PRO A 679 9.56 6.74 -7.13
N LEU A 680 10.85 7.11 -7.15
CA LEU A 680 11.40 8.28 -6.46
C LEU A 680 11.50 9.54 -7.35
N ALA A 681 11.21 9.41 -8.65
CA ALA A 681 11.45 10.47 -9.60
C ALA A 681 10.30 11.48 -9.61
N PRO A 682 10.60 12.77 -9.85
CA PRO A 682 9.58 13.80 -9.96
C PRO A 682 8.64 13.53 -11.14
N ARG A 683 7.44 14.13 -11.09
CA ARG A 683 6.37 13.92 -12.09
C ARG A 683 6.86 14.10 -13.53
N GLU A 684 7.74 15.06 -13.78
CA GLU A 684 8.29 15.39 -15.09
C GLU A 684 9.08 14.21 -15.66
N THR A 685 9.82 13.51 -14.80
CA THR A 685 10.58 12.32 -15.19
C THR A 685 9.65 11.18 -15.57
N ILE A 686 8.51 11.02 -14.90
CA ILE A 686 7.53 9.98 -15.27
C ILE A 686 6.91 10.28 -16.64
N VAL A 687 6.50 11.51 -16.89
CA VAL A 687 5.97 11.93 -18.19
C VAL A 687 7.03 11.74 -19.27
N PHE A 688 8.27 12.17 -19.04
CA PHE A 688 9.38 11.99 -19.98
C PHE A 688 9.66 10.52 -20.27
N ALA A 689 9.64 9.65 -19.26
CA ALA A 689 9.84 8.21 -19.42
C ALA A 689 8.75 7.58 -20.30
N ASN A 690 7.49 7.98 -20.08
CA ASN A 690 6.37 7.54 -20.90
C ASN A 690 6.50 8.00 -22.36
N ILE A 691 6.90 9.26 -22.59
CA ILE A 691 7.16 9.78 -23.93
C ILE A 691 8.30 9.00 -24.60
N TYR A 692 9.41 8.80 -23.90
CA TYR A 692 10.55 8.03 -24.38
C TYR A 692 10.16 6.58 -24.71
N TYR A 693 9.31 5.96 -23.89
CA TYR A 693 8.78 4.62 -24.13
C TYR A 693 7.98 4.55 -25.43
N ILE A 694 7.06 5.50 -25.65
CA ILE A 694 6.25 5.57 -26.87
C ILE A 694 7.14 5.81 -28.11
N VAL A 695 8.04 6.80 -28.04
CA VAL A 695 8.98 7.15 -29.12
C VAL A 695 9.82 5.95 -29.54
N THR A 696 10.27 5.16 -28.57
CA THR A 696 11.05 3.95 -28.84
C THR A 696 10.29 2.95 -29.70
N PHE A 697 8.99 2.72 -29.43
CA PHE A 697 8.19 1.81 -30.27
C PHE A 697 7.94 2.34 -31.67
N ILE A 698 7.86 3.65 -31.86
CA ILE A 698 7.72 4.25 -33.19
C ILE A 698 9.00 4.10 -33.99
N ILE A 699 10.15 4.42 -33.39
CA ILE A 699 11.46 4.20 -34.00
C ILE A 699 11.60 2.72 -34.38
N ASN A 700 11.16 1.83 -33.49
CA ASN A 700 11.14 0.41 -33.74
C ASN A 700 10.25 0.08 -34.95
N SER A 701 9.00 0.55 -34.99
CA SER A 701 8.11 0.31 -36.13
C SER A 701 8.69 0.79 -37.47
N TYR A 702 9.36 1.94 -37.46
CA TYR A 702 10.01 2.52 -38.63
C TYR A 702 11.21 1.69 -39.10
N ALA A 703 12.06 1.25 -38.16
CA ALA A 703 13.23 0.44 -38.47
C ALA A 703 12.86 -0.96 -38.98
N LEU A 704 11.80 -1.58 -38.46
CA LEU A 704 11.34 -2.90 -38.90
C LEU A 704 10.72 -2.85 -40.31
N LEU A 705 9.80 -1.90 -40.56
CA LEU A 705 8.95 -1.88 -41.75
C LEU A 705 8.89 -0.55 -42.47
N GLY A 706 9.00 0.57 -41.75
CA GLY A 706 8.86 1.91 -42.32
C GLY A 706 9.82 2.20 -43.47
N SER A 707 11.10 1.86 -43.33
CA SER A 707 12.10 2.04 -44.39
C SER A 707 11.74 1.29 -45.69
N ARG A 708 11.14 0.10 -45.56
CA ARG A 708 10.76 -0.77 -46.68
C ARG A 708 9.47 -0.32 -47.33
N LEU A 709 8.49 0.09 -46.53
CA LEU A 709 7.25 0.68 -47.03
C LEU A 709 7.54 1.94 -47.85
N ILE A 710 8.45 2.80 -47.38
CA ILE A 710 8.88 3.98 -48.12
C ILE A 710 9.57 3.58 -49.43
N TYR A 711 10.43 2.55 -49.42
CA TYR A 711 11.08 2.05 -50.64
C TYR A 711 10.04 1.58 -51.66
N VAL A 712 9.07 0.75 -51.24
CA VAL A 712 7.98 0.23 -52.09
C VAL A 712 7.11 1.36 -52.64
N MET A 713 6.78 2.35 -51.82
CA MET A 713 6.00 3.52 -52.26
C MET A 713 6.75 4.38 -53.28
N LYS A 714 8.09 4.45 -53.20
CA LYS A 714 8.93 5.21 -54.15
C LYS A 714 9.20 4.46 -55.45
N HIS A 715 9.11 3.12 -55.46
CA HIS A 715 9.41 2.27 -56.62
C HIS A 715 8.24 1.34 -56.95
N PRO A 716 7.04 1.86 -57.31
CA PRO A 716 5.87 1.04 -57.57
C PRO A 716 6.01 0.15 -58.82
N GLU A 717 6.86 0.53 -59.79
CA GLU A 717 7.03 -0.16 -61.08
C GLU A 717 7.82 -1.49 -61.00
N GLU A 718 8.52 -1.75 -59.89
CA GLU A 718 9.25 -3.02 -59.71
C GLU A 718 8.32 -4.23 -59.46
N ASP A 719 7.05 -4.00 -59.13
CA ASP A 719 6.05 -5.07 -58.91
C ASP A 719 5.60 -5.72 -60.24
N GLU A 720 5.52 -4.97 -61.35
CA GLU A 720 5.03 -5.46 -62.65
C GLU A 720 5.95 -6.48 -63.33
N PHE A 721 7.24 -6.50 -62.98
CA PHE A 721 8.19 -7.48 -63.53
C PHE A 721 8.09 -8.86 -62.88
N SER A 722 7.42 -8.99 -61.73
CA SER A 722 7.29 -10.25 -61.00
C SER A 722 6.09 -11.10 -61.42
N ASP A 723 5.03 -10.48 -61.96
CA ASP A 723 3.81 -11.18 -62.39
C ASP A 723 3.89 -11.79 -63.80
N ARG A 724 4.94 -11.51 -64.58
CA ARG A 724 5.10 -12.02 -65.96
C ARG A 724 5.89 -13.32 -66.10
N SER A 725 6.36 -13.93 -65.01
CA SER A 725 6.94 -15.28 -65.05
C SER A 725 6.03 -16.30 -64.37
N PRO A 726 5.52 -17.33 -65.06
CA PRO A 726 4.80 -18.40 -64.40
C PRO A 726 5.74 -19.10 -63.42
N PHE A 727 5.33 -19.09 -62.16
CA PHE A 727 5.89 -19.81 -61.01
C PHE A 727 6.80 -21.00 -61.36
N THR A 728 8.11 -20.81 -61.23
CA THR A 728 8.94 -21.83 -60.61
C THR A 728 9.01 -21.50 -59.12
N ASN A 729 8.67 -22.47 -58.27
CA ASN A 729 8.71 -22.40 -56.80
C ASN A 729 10.14 -22.26 -56.24
N ASP A 730 11.05 -21.65 -56.98
CA ASP A 730 12.46 -21.61 -56.64
C ASP A 730 12.78 -20.27 -55.97
N THR A 731 12.75 -20.28 -54.64
CA THR A 731 13.19 -19.17 -53.78
C THR A 731 14.68 -18.82 -53.94
N THR A 732 15.40 -19.48 -54.84
CA THR A 732 16.80 -19.22 -55.21
C THR A 732 16.98 -17.91 -56.01
N LEU A 733 15.92 -17.37 -56.60
CA LEU A 733 15.94 -16.08 -57.31
C LEU A 733 16.09 -14.85 -56.38
N PHE A 734 15.99 -15.03 -55.07
CA PHE A 734 16.20 -13.97 -54.06
C PHE A 734 17.67 -13.78 -53.63
N LEU A 735 18.62 -14.44 -54.31
CA LEU A 735 20.04 -14.08 -54.21
C LEU A 735 20.26 -12.77 -54.98
N PRO A 736 20.79 -11.69 -54.34
CA PRO A 736 21.35 -10.61 -55.12
C PRO A 736 22.49 -11.22 -55.91
N THR A 737 22.30 -11.35 -57.22
CA THR A 737 23.33 -11.85 -58.11
C THR A 737 24.54 -10.92 -58.02
N THR A 738 25.54 -11.34 -57.26
CA THR A 738 26.94 -10.88 -57.37
C THR A 738 27.51 -11.04 -58.79
N ARG A 739 26.75 -11.64 -59.73
CA ARG A 739 27.10 -11.76 -61.15
C ARG A 739 27.14 -10.45 -61.93
N LYS A 740 26.58 -9.32 -61.47
CA LYS A 740 26.74 -8.05 -62.22
C LYS A 740 28.14 -7.41 -62.09
N LEU A 741 28.90 -7.69 -61.03
CA LEU A 741 30.29 -7.20 -60.90
C LEU A 741 31.29 -7.94 -61.80
N ASN A 742 31.08 -9.24 -62.05
CA ASN A 742 31.97 -10.01 -62.94
C ASN A 742 31.72 -9.80 -64.44
N LYS A 743 30.56 -9.30 -64.86
CA LYS A 743 30.36 -8.94 -66.28
C LYS A 743 30.97 -7.58 -66.62
N GLN A 744 30.89 -6.56 -65.76
CA GLN A 744 31.55 -5.27 -66.02
C GLN A 744 33.08 -5.37 -65.98
N ASN A 745 33.66 -6.21 -65.11
CA ASN A 745 35.11 -6.44 -65.10
C ASN A 745 35.59 -7.27 -66.31
N LYS A 746 34.76 -8.13 -66.91
CA LYS A 746 35.13 -8.89 -68.12
C LYS A 746 35.12 -8.04 -69.40
N TYR A 747 34.30 -6.99 -69.45
CA TYR A 747 34.34 -6.00 -70.55
C TYR A 747 35.44 -4.95 -70.38
N LYS A 748 35.84 -4.61 -69.14
CA LYS A 748 37.02 -3.76 -68.90
C LYS A 748 38.35 -4.49 -69.18
N PHE A 749 38.42 -5.80 -68.93
CA PHE A 749 39.65 -6.58 -69.20
C PHE A 749 39.90 -6.85 -70.69
N ASN A 750 38.85 -6.92 -71.52
CA ASN A 750 39.01 -7.09 -72.97
C ASN A 750 39.30 -5.78 -73.73
N PHE A 751 39.09 -4.61 -73.11
CA PHE A 751 39.45 -3.31 -73.71
C PHE A 751 40.91 -2.90 -73.42
N GLN A 752 41.50 -3.41 -72.32
CA GLN A 752 42.92 -3.19 -72.01
C GLN A 752 43.87 -4.12 -72.80
N ASN A 753 43.43 -5.32 -73.20
CA ASN A 753 44.23 -6.20 -74.04
C ASN A 753 44.22 -5.85 -75.53
N SER A 754 43.25 -5.06 -76.02
CA SER A 754 43.25 -4.54 -77.40
C SER A 754 44.09 -3.27 -77.60
N LEU A 755 44.53 -2.62 -76.52
CA LEU A 755 45.41 -1.43 -76.56
C LEU A 755 46.90 -1.76 -76.36
N ILE A 756 47.25 -3.01 -76.00
CA ILE A 756 48.64 -3.45 -75.85
C ILE A 756 49.19 -4.16 -77.11
N GLN A 757 48.33 -4.50 -78.08
CA GLN A 757 48.74 -5.04 -79.38
C GLN A 757 48.98 -3.99 -80.49
N SER A 758 48.87 -2.69 -80.20
CA SER A 758 49.14 -1.62 -81.17
C SER A 758 50.39 -0.77 -80.86
N TYR A 759 51.31 -1.28 -80.02
CA TYR A 759 52.59 -0.63 -79.69
C TYR A 759 53.79 -1.59 -79.79
N ASN A 760 53.78 -2.49 -80.77
CA ASN A 760 54.97 -3.18 -81.25
C ASN A 760 54.80 -3.44 -82.76
N TYR A 761 55.01 -2.39 -83.55
CA TYR A 761 55.71 -2.38 -84.84
C TYR A 761 56.07 -0.94 -85.20
#